data_AF-A0A395HGH9-F1
#
_entry.id   AF-A0A395HGH9-F1
#
_cell.length_a   1.000
_cell.length_b   1.000
_cell.length_c   1.000
_cell.angle_alpha   90.00
_cell.angle_beta   90.00
_cell.angle_gamma   90.00
#
_symmetry.space_group_name_H-M   'P 1'
#
loop_
_entity.id
_entity.type
_entity.pdbx_description
1 polymer ?
#
loop_
_entity_poly.entity_id
_entity_poly.type
_entity_poly.pdbx_seq_one_letter_code
_entity_poly.pdbx_strand_id
1 'polypeptide(L)'
;MNLTSFAALLLSIGAKIIPVSDSEGLRSVGAHYSKYPDRKTVTIRPSKNDYDDISSDFLWGIKQANQGGRLLLEKGKKYVIGKKLDLTFLDNIEVQLEGELKFTNNITYWQANNYYYDFQKSITFWRWGGNDIKIFGSGTLNGNGQAWYNAFAGLEILDSSNTFYRPILFLTDNATRVSVEGITQLNSPCWTNFFVNTKDISFDDVFIHAYSTNASALPKNTDGFDSYNVDGLTVTNTRVDIGDDCFSPKPNTTNIFVQNLWCNNTHGVSMGSIGQYSGELDIIENAWIENVTLLNGQNGARLKAWAGQDVGYGRINNITYKNIQIQNTDNPVVLDQCYFNINATECAQYPSAVNITNIVFENIWGTSSGKEGLVVADLTCSPAAVCTNVTLQDISLTSPAGSPAEIVCTGITGGIGVDCGSGKTTLLEHILQSPDHGLRIAVIVNDMSSLNIDATLIKHHTVSHTKESLIQLQNGCICCTLRGDLLSELARLTTQKEVEYVVIESTGISEPMQVAETFTAEFSAAMVQAEAEGGVLDEEGKKILDQINTLGGLHQLSTLDTTVTVIDAFNLLSNLDTTDFLSDRYGSDTIIPEDERTISDLMVDQIEFADVILINKMDMLADRPQDRERILRLVTTLNPSAKVLQTSYSRVDVKEILDTGRFDFIKAASGAGWLRSLHEMSKLKMGNGEERWAPKPETLEYGINNFVYTARRPFHPRRLYNLLHDKFIILQNAADDADDDDEEQEEGENASDAESDTGIHSESDSDAEEDDDDEGEPTQPAPQEILANKRAHPILQPLLRSKGFFWLATRPYQFGEWSQAGAMLTMNCGGPWFAEVPDEAWPEDGDVRKSIADDFQGEWGDRRQEIVFIGEGVDVDGVTRLLDECLLNTKEMKKWEKVMRDRKMERGEKQEVMWGIWEDGWEEWPAVDEEEEDDEKMEVEEEKTEGEKKKRRISEFMHGGHHRHSTHKHR
;
A
#
# COMPACT_ATOMS: atom_id res chain seq x y z
N MET A 1 4.31 -57.76 -59.30
CA MET A 1 3.56 -56.51 -59.03
C MET A 1 3.36 -56.42 -57.52
N ASN A 2 4.12 -55.57 -56.84
CA ASN A 2 4.17 -55.50 -55.38
C ASN A 2 2.97 -54.73 -54.81
N LEU A 3 2.39 -55.22 -53.71
CA LEU A 3 1.30 -54.57 -52.95
C LEU A 3 1.64 -53.13 -52.52
N THR A 4 2.92 -52.77 -52.38
CA THR A 4 3.38 -51.41 -52.09
C THR A 4 3.08 -50.40 -53.20
N SER A 5 2.98 -50.83 -54.45
CA SER A 5 2.69 -49.95 -55.59
C SER A 5 1.20 -49.60 -55.72
N PHE A 6 0.30 -50.43 -55.16
CA PHE A 6 -1.16 -50.20 -55.20
C PHE A 6 -1.62 -49.24 -54.09
N ALA A 7 -1.01 -49.32 -52.89
CA ALA A 7 -1.29 -48.41 -51.78
C ALA A 7 -0.81 -46.96 -52.07
N ALA A 8 0.35 -46.81 -52.70
CA ALA A 8 0.85 -45.51 -53.16
C ALA A 8 -0.05 -44.88 -54.25
N LEU A 9 -0.68 -45.70 -55.10
CA LEU A 9 -1.59 -45.21 -56.14
C LEU A 9 -2.93 -44.71 -55.56
N LEU A 10 -3.45 -45.35 -54.50
CA LEU A 10 -4.68 -44.91 -53.82
C LEU A 10 -4.48 -43.65 -52.97
N LEU A 11 -3.32 -43.49 -52.32
CA LEU A 11 -2.93 -42.27 -51.57
C LEU A 11 -2.69 -41.05 -52.47
N SER A 12 -2.62 -41.24 -53.80
CA SER A 12 -2.39 -40.18 -54.79
C SER A 12 -3.68 -39.61 -55.41
N ILE A 13 -4.86 -40.15 -55.07
CA ILE A 13 -6.13 -39.70 -55.66
C ILE A 13 -6.49 -38.32 -55.12
N GLY A 14 -6.18 -37.29 -55.91
CA GLY A 14 -6.45 -35.87 -55.59
C GLY A 14 -5.24 -35.10 -55.05
N ALA A 15 -4.11 -35.77 -54.79
CA ALA A 15 -2.87 -35.11 -54.41
C ALA A 15 -2.11 -34.56 -55.63
N LYS A 16 -1.46 -33.41 -55.48
CA LYS A 16 -0.63 -32.80 -56.53
C LYS A 16 0.73 -32.41 -55.97
N ILE A 17 1.77 -32.53 -56.80
CA ILE A 17 3.11 -31.99 -56.52
C ILE A 17 3.40 -30.95 -57.59
N ILE A 18 3.50 -29.69 -57.19
CA ILE A 18 3.70 -28.54 -58.07
C ILE A 18 5.15 -28.08 -57.90
N PRO A 19 5.98 -28.14 -58.95
CA PRO A 19 7.37 -27.71 -58.87
C PRO A 19 7.47 -26.17 -58.75
N VAL A 20 8.57 -25.67 -58.16
CA VAL A 20 8.85 -24.22 -58.04
C VAL A 20 8.81 -23.50 -59.39
N SER A 21 9.17 -24.20 -60.47
CA SER A 21 9.15 -23.66 -61.84
C SER A 21 7.75 -23.40 -62.40
N ASP A 22 6.70 -23.94 -61.80
CA ASP A 22 5.31 -23.77 -62.25
C ASP A 22 4.62 -22.65 -61.45
N SER A 23 5.03 -21.40 -61.69
CA SER A 23 4.52 -20.24 -60.98
C SER A 23 3.02 -20.00 -61.20
N GLU A 24 2.48 -20.35 -62.37
CA GLU A 24 1.04 -20.24 -62.64
C GLU A 24 0.26 -21.30 -61.86
N GLY A 25 0.76 -22.55 -61.82
CA GLY A 25 0.21 -23.61 -60.98
C GLY A 25 0.20 -23.25 -59.50
N LEU A 26 1.32 -22.74 -58.97
CA LEU A 26 1.41 -22.28 -57.57
C LEU A 26 0.41 -21.16 -57.26
N ARG A 27 0.28 -20.17 -58.13
CA ARG A 27 -0.73 -19.10 -57.98
C ARG A 27 -2.16 -19.64 -58.02
N SER A 28 -2.44 -20.58 -58.91
CA SER A 28 -3.80 -21.13 -59.11
C SER A 28 -4.35 -21.86 -57.87
N VAL A 29 -3.47 -22.44 -57.05
CA VAL A 29 -3.85 -23.14 -55.81
C VAL A 29 -3.68 -22.26 -54.57
N GLY A 30 -3.21 -21.02 -54.71
CA GLY A 30 -2.92 -20.12 -53.58
C GLY A 30 -1.62 -20.45 -52.83
N ALA A 31 -0.72 -21.23 -53.44
CA ALA A 31 0.60 -21.51 -52.87
C ALA A 31 1.60 -20.35 -53.05
N HIS A 32 1.27 -19.35 -53.85
CA HIS A 32 2.10 -18.16 -53.98
C HIS A 32 1.81 -17.18 -52.84
N TYR A 33 2.85 -16.78 -52.10
CA TYR A 33 2.72 -15.91 -50.93
C TYR A 33 3.72 -14.75 -51.04
N SER A 34 3.27 -13.50 -50.86
CA SER A 34 4.16 -12.32 -51.06
C SER A 34 5.27 -12.24 -50.01
N LYS A 35 5.01 -12.71 -48.78
CA LYS A 35 5.96 -12.71 -47.65
C LYS A 35 7.01 -13.82 -47.75
N TYR A 36 6.75 -14.91 -48.50
CA TYR A 36 7.58 -16.12 -48.50
C TYR A 36 7.97 -16.59 -49.90
N PRO A 37 9.20 -17.09 -50.09
CA PRO A 37 9.61 -17.61 -51.39
C PRO A 37 8.75 -18.82 -51.79
N ASP A 38 8.57 -19.00 -53.10
CA ASP A 38 7.89 -20.17 -53.65
C ASP A 38 8.71 -21.44 -53.39
N ARG A 39 8.04 -22.52 -52.98
CA ARG A 39 8.61 -23.84 -52.76
C ARG A 39 7.89 -24.90 -53.57
N LYS A 40 8.54 -26.07 -53.75
CA LYS A 40 7.88 -27.28 -54.26
C LYS A 40 6.68 -27.55 -53.36
N THR A 41 5.47 -27.41 -53.90
CA THR A 41 4.25 -27.44 -53.10
C THR A 41 3.51 -28.75 -53.34
N VAL A 42 3.13 -29.40 -52.25
CA VAL A 42 2.35 -30.62 -52.21
C VAL A 42 0.95 -30.28 -51.71
N THR A 43 -0.08 -30.73 -52.43
CA THR A 43 -1.47 -30.71 -51.93
C THR A 43 -1.94 -32.14 -51.71
N ILE A 44 -2.88 -32.31 -50.77
CA ILE A 44 -3.52 -33.60 -50.46
C ILE A 44 -5.04 -33.49 -50.64
N ARG A 45 -5.72 -34.62 -50.74
CA ARG A 45 -7.18 -34.63 -50.82
C ARG A 45 -7.80 -34.04 -49.53
N PRO A 46 -8.90 -33.28 -49.63
CA PRO A 46 -9.67 -32.90 -48.46
C PRO A 46 -10.53 -34.06 -47.94
N SER A 47 -10.93 -33.98 -46.67
CA SER A 47 -11.96 -34.85 -46.08
C SER A 47 -13.33 -34.54 -46.67
N LYS A 48 -14.11 -35.58 -46.95
CA LYS A 48 -15.49 -35.46 -47.45
C LYS A 48 -16.48 -35.05 -46.35
N ASN A 49 -16.19 -35.38 -45.10
CA ASN A 49 -16.99 -35.07 -43.91
C ASN A 49 -16.14 -35.26 -42.64
N ASP A 50 -16.73 -35.00 -41.47
CA ASP A 50 -16.06 -35.07 -40.16
C ASP A 50 -15.61 -36.50 -39.74
N TYR A 51 -15.96 -37.53 -40.50
CA TYR A 51 -15.57 -38.92 -40.26
C TYR A 51 -14.59 -39.47 -41.31
N ASP A 52 -14.27 -38.69 -42.35
CA ASP A 52 -13.32 -39.08 -43.40
C ASP A 52 -11.88 -38.77 -42.96
N ASP A 53 -11.27 -39.72 -42.24
CA ASP A 53 -9.89 -39.67 -41.77
C ASP A 53 -8.89 -39.61 -42.94
N ILE A 54 -8.05 -38.57 -42.93
CA ILE A 54 -6.98 -38.34 -43.91
C ILE A 54 -5.58 -38.46 -43.28
N SER A 55 -5.43 -39.01 -42.08
CA SER A 55 -4.13 -39.06 -41.36
C SER A 55 -3.01 -39.67 -42.21
N SER A 56 -3.31 -40.69 -43.02
CA SER A 56 -2.33 -41.32 -43.92
C SER A 56 -1.96 -40.43 -45.11
N ASP A 57 -2.93 -39.70 -45.67
CA ASP A 57 -2.71 -38.73 -46.74
C ASP A 57 -1.87 -37.54 -46.23
N PHE A 58 -2.16 -37.04 -45.03
CA PHE A 58 -1.38 -35.97 -44.38
C PHE A 58 0.07 -36.39 -44.14
N LEU A 59 0.29 -37.57 -43.55
CA LEU A 59 1.64 -38.09 -43.33
C LEU A 59 2.42 -38.27 -44.64
N TRP A 60 1.74 -38.73 -45.69
CA TRP A 60 2.34 -38.82 -47.02
C TRP A 60 2.70 -37.44 -47.57
N GLY A 61 1.79 -36.47 -47.48
CA GLY A 61 1.99 -35.10 -47.94
C GLY A 61 3.16 -34.41 -47.25
N ILE A 62 3.23 -34.51 -45.92
CA ILE A 62 4.36 -34.03 -45.11
C ILE A 62 5.67 -34.66 -45.58
N LYS A 63 5.71 -35.99 -45.78
CA LYS A 63 6.92 -36.68 -46.27
C LYS A 63 7.37 -36.20 -47.65
N GLN A 64 6.43 -35.88 -48.55
CA GLN A 64 6.76 -35.35 -49.87
C GLN A 64 7.21 -33.88 -49.80
N ALA A 65 6.64 -33.09 -48.88
CA ALA A 65 6.99 -31.69 -48.68
C ALA A 65 8.28 -31.49 -47.88
N ASN A 66 8.72 -32.49 -47.10
CA ASN A 66 9.96 -32.41 -46.32
C ASN A 66 11.19 -32.11 -47.21
N GLN A 67 12.25 -31.57 -46.60
CA GLN A 67 13.51 -31.21 -47.28
C GLN A 67 13.34 -30.11 -48.34
N GLY A 68 12.86 -28.95 -47.91
CA GLY A 68 12.78 -27.71 -48.68
C GLY A 68 11.47 -27.50 -49.45
N GLY A 69 10.43 -28.29 -49.19
CA GLY A 69 9.11 -28.13 -49.81
C GLY A 69 8.06 -27.50 -48.89
N ARG A 70 6.83 -27.44 -49.40
CA ARG A 70 5.65 -26.91 -48.72
C ARG A 70 4.48 -27.89 -48.82
N LEU A 71 3.79 -28.17 -47.72
CA LEU A 71 2.46 -28.80 -47.74
C LEU A 71 1.40 -27.71 -47.68
N LEU A 72 0.51 -27.65 -48.66
CA LEU A 72 -0.61 -26.71 -48.70
C LEU A 72 -1.92 -27.42 -48.34
N LEU A 73 -2.60 -26.88 -47.33
CA LEU A 73 -3.98 -27.21 -46.97
C LEU A 73 -4.88 -26.07 -47.44
N GLU A 74 -5.65 -26.32 -48.49
CA GLU A 74 -6.32 -25.29 -49.29
C GLU A 74 -7.47 -24.59 -48.56
N LYS A 75 -7.70 -23.32 -48.91
CA LYS A 75 -8.76 -22.50 -48.34
C LYS A 75 -10.15 -23.11 -48.56
N GLY A 76 -10.98 -23.07 -47.52
CA GLY A 76 -12.35 -23.61 -47.56
C GLY A 76 -12.44 -25.13 -47.65
N LYS A 77 -11.31 -25.84 -47.45
CA LYS A 77 -11.26 -27.30 -47.34
C LYS A 77 -11.08 -27.73 -45.89
N LYS A 78 -11.56 -28.93 -45.58
CA LYS A 78 -11.44 -29.58 -44.27
C LYS A 78 -10.54 -30.80 -44.37
N TYR A 79 -9.70 -31.02 -43.37
CA TYR A 79 -8.73 -32.11 -43.28
C TYR A 79 -8.82 -32.77 -41.91
N VAL A 80 -9.44 -33.94 -41.82
CA VAL A 80 -9.75 -34.62 -40.55
C VAL A 80 -8.65 -35.62 -40.17
N ILE A 81 -8.04 -35.44 -39.00
CA ILE A 81 -7.03 -36.34 -38.44
C ILE A 81 -7.69 -37.27 -37.40
N GLY A 82 -7.79 -38.55 -37.75
CA GLY A 82 -8.35 -39.60 -36.90
C GLY A 82 -7.33 -40.52 -36.22
N LYS A 83 -6.03 -40.40 -36.54
CA LYS A 83 -4.98 -41.27 -36.01
C LYS A 83 -3.78 -40.46 -35.55
N LYS A 84 -3.10 -40.96 -34.51
CA LYS A 84 -1.87 -40.32 -33.99
C LYS A 84 -0.77 -40.27 -35.05
N LEU A 85 -0.02 -39.18 -35.09
CA LEU A 85 1.04 -38.95 -36.06
C LEU A 85 2.38 -38.66 -35.38
N ASP A 86 3.43 -39.35 -35.82
CA ASP A 86 4.81 -39.04 -35.43
C ASP A 86 5.47 -38.24 -36.55
N LEU A 87 5.75 -36.96 -36.30
CA LEU A 87 6.36 -36.03 -37.24
C LEU A 87 7.72 -35.55 -36.70
N THR A 88 8.45 -36.41 -35.98
CA THR A 88 9.77 -36.08 -35.40
C THR A 88 10.93 -36.11 -36.41
N PHE A 89 10.64 -36.35 -37.69
CA PHE A 89 11.64 -36.51 -38.77
C PHE A 89 11.81 -35.26 -39.65
N LEU A 90 11.20 -34.13 -39.28
CA LEU A 90 11.11 -32.96 -40.17
C LEU A 90 12.45 -32.26 -40.33
N ASP A 91 12.68 -31.76 -41.53
CA ASP A 91 13.90 -31.04 -41.88
C ASP A 91 13.58 -30.06 -43.00
N ASN A 92 13.59 -28.75 -42.68
CA ASN A 92 13.32 -27.65 -43.60
C ASN A 92 11.98 -27.80 -44.33
N ILE A 93 10.87 -27.62 -43.63
CA ILE A 93 9.52 -27.79 -44.18
C ILE A 93 8.65 -26.57 -43.92
N GLU A 94 7.78 -26.27 -44.88
CA GLU A 94 6.66 -25.34 -44.70
C GLU A 94 5.31 -26.08 -44.72
N VAL A 95 4.39 -25.68 -43.85
CA VAL A 95 2.99 -26.09 -43.86
C VAL A 95 2.15 -24.82 -43.99
N GLN A 96 1.57 -24.61 -45.16
CA GLN A 96 0.65 -23.51 -45.42
C GLN A 96 -0.77 -23.97 -45.11
N LEU A 97 -1.32 -23.53 -43.97
CA LEU A 97 -2.65 -23.86 -43.50
C LEU A 97 -3.63 -22.74 -43.85
N GLU A 98 -4.41 -22.91 -44.93
CA GLU A 98 -5.49 -21.99 -45.33
C GLU A 98 -6.89 -22.56 -45.07
N GLY A 99 -7.00 -23.89 -44.95
CA GLY A 99 -8.22 -24.62 -44.63
C GLY A 99 -8.40 -24.89 -43.14
N GLU A 100 -9.25 -25.85 -42.80
CA GLU A 100 -9.44 -26.35 -41.43
C GLU A 100 -8.79 -27.74 -41.29
N LEU A 101 -7.80 -27.87 -40.41
CA LEU A 101 -7.29 -29.16 -39.94
C LEU A 101 -7.97 -29.51 -38.62
N LYS A 102 -8.75 -30.59 -38.58
CA LYS A 102 -9.61 -30.94 -37.45
C LYS A 102 -9.32 -32.33 -36.89
N PHE A 103 -9.18 -32.47 -35.58
CA PHE A 103 -9.05 -33.77 -34.94
C PHE A 103 -10.41 -34.44 -34.71
N THR A 104 -10.45 -35.77 -34.83
CA THR A 104 -11.63 -36.52 -34.38
C THR A 104 -11.75 -36.48 -32.86
N ASN A 105 -12.96 -36.45 -32.34
CA ASN A 105 -13.24 -36.49 -30.90
C ASN A 105 -13.49 -37.92 -30.38
N ASN A 106 -12.88 -38.93 -31.01
CA ASN A 106 -13.02 -40.33 -30.60
C ASN A 106 -12.20 -40.60 -29.32
N ILE A 107 -12.77 -40.26 -28.17
CA ILE A 107 -12.13 -40.37 -26.85
C ILE A 107 -11.56 -41.78 -26.62
N THR A 108 -12.36 -42.82 -26.88
CA THR A 108 -11.93 -44.22 -26.70
C THR A 108 -10.67 -44.55 -27.52
N TYR A 109 -10.61 -44.08 -28.77
CA TYR A 109 -9.43 -44.28 -29.60
C TYR A 109 -8.21 -43.53 -29.03
N TRP A 110 -8.35 -42.24 -28.71
CA TRP A 110 -7.25 -41.39 -28.28
C TRP A 110 -6.71 -41.75 -26.88
N GLN A 111 -7.56 -42.23 -25.97
CA GLN A 111 -7.11 -42.81 -24.69
C GLN A 111 -6.19 -44.02 -24.91
N ALA A 112 -6.49 -44.86 -25.91
CA ALA A 112 -5.69 -46.04 -26.24
C ALA A 112 -4.50 -45.76 -27.19
N ASN A 113 -4.57 -44.68 -27.98
CA ASN A 113 -3.64 -44.39 -29.06
C ASN A 113 -3.17 -42.94 -29.01
N ASN A 114 -2.23 -42.66 -28.13
CA ASN A 114 -1.59 -41.35 -27.99
C ASN A 114 -0.07 -41.47 -27.88
N TYR A 115 0.59 -40.33 -27.70
CA TYR A 115 1.92 -40.25 -27.13
C TYR A 115 1.79 -39.69 -25.71
N TYR A 116 2.41 -40.36 -24.75
CA TYR A 116 2.34 -40.05 -23.34
C TYR A 116 3.63 -39.38 -22.87
N TYR A 117 3.50 -38.41 -21.98
CA TYR A 117 4.60 -37.73 -21.31
C TYR A 117 4.39 -37.78 -19.80
N ASP A 118 5.46 -38.12 -19.08
CA ASP A 118 5.44 -38.23 -17.62
C ASP A 118 5.18 -36.88 -16.94
N PHE A 119 5.74 -35.80 -17.51
CA PHE A 119 5.54 -34.44 -17.02
C PHE A 119 4.05 -34.09 -17.02
N GLN A 120 3.52 -33.90 -15.81
CA GLN A 120 2.10 -33.65 -15.51
C GLN A 120 1.11 -34.62 -16.19
N LYS A 121 1.54 -35.86 -16.46
CA LYS A 121 0.72 -36.96 -17.02
C LYS A 121 -0.09 -36.54 -18.27
N SER A 122 0.58 -35.96 -19.25
CA SER A 122 -0.07 -35.43 -20.44
C SER A 122 -0.03 -36.40 -21.63
N ILE A 123 -1.00 -36.27 -22.54
CA ILE A 123 -1.02 -37.00 -23.82
C ILE A 123 -1.15 -36.02 -24.99
N THR A 124 -0.81 -36.44 -26.20
CA THR A 124 -1.01 -35.61 -27.41
C THR A 124 -1.48 -36.41 -28.62
N PHE A 125 -2.13 -35.72 -29.57
CA PHE A 125 -2.53 -36.26 -30.86
C PHE A 125 -1.34 -36.60 -31.76
N TRP A 126 -0.29 -35.77 -31.72
CA TRP A 126 0.85 -35.86 -32.64
C TRP A 126 2.09 -35.18 -32.04
N ARG A 127 3.26 -35.44 -32.62
CA ARG A 127 4.52 -34.83 -32.17
C ARG A 127 5.27 -34.25 -33.35
N TRP A 128 5.67 -32.99 -33.26
CA TRP A 128 6.48 -32.29 -34.25
C TRP A 128 7.93 -32.22 -33.79
N GLY A 129 8.88 -32.68 -34.59
CA GLY A 129 10.30 -32.68 -34.21
C GLY A 129 11.22 -32.65 -35.41
N GLY A 130 12.48 -32.31 -35.17
CA GLY A 130 13.48 -32.03 -36.20
C GLY A 130 13.77 -30.54 -36.37
N ASN A 131 14.15 -30.10 -37.58
CA ASN A 131 14.72 -28.77 -37.81
C ASN A 131 13.92 -27.95 -38.82
N ASP A 132 13.90 -26.62 -38.64
CA ASP A 132 13.41 -25.65 -39.63
C ASP A 132 11.96 -25.94 -40.04
N ILE A 133 11.06 -25.89 -39.07
CA ILE A 133 9.63 -26.15 -39.25
C ILE A 133 8.89 -24.83 -39.28
N LYS A 134 8.17 -24.55 -40.35
CA LYS A 134 7.34 -23.36 -40.46
C LYS A 134 5.88 -23.73 -40.75
N ILE A 135 4.97 -23.21 -39.95
CA ILE A 135 3.52 -23.31 -40.16
C ILE A 135 3.00 -21.89 -40.33
N PHE A 136 2.27 -21.61 -41.40
CA PHE A 136 1.70 -20.29 -41.61
C PHE A 136 0.41 -20.34 -42.42
N GLY A 137 -0.39 -19.27 -42.41
CA GLY A 137 -1.56 -19.12 -43.26
C GLY A 137 -2.68 -18.40 -42.53
N SER A 138 -3.93 -18.54 -43.01
CA SER A 138 -5.13 -17.95 -42.39
C SER A 138 -6.16 -18.98 -41.92
N GLY A 139 -5.76 -20.26 -41.92
CA GLY A 139 -6.62 -21.40 -41.61
C GLY A 139 -6.71 -21.73 -40.12
N THR A 140 -7.40 -22.82 -39.82
CA THR A 140 -7.75 -23.22 -38.45
C THR A 140 -7.20 -24.60 -38.10
N LEU A 141 -6.53 -24.72 -36.96
CA LEU A 141 -6.15 -25.95 -36.30
C LEU A 141 -7.16 -26.25 -35.18
N ASN A 142 -8.06 -27.20 -35.41
CA ASN A 142 -9.22 -27.47 -34.54
C ASN A 142 -9.04 -28.78 -33.75
N GLY A 143 -8.91 -28.66 -32.43
CA GLY A 143 -8.78 -29.79 -31.50
C GLY A 143 -10.08 -30.54 -31.21
N ASN A 144 -11.23 -29.97 -31.59
CA ASN A 144 -12.56 -30.57 -31.43
C ASN A 144 -12.87 -30.91 -29.95
N GLY A 145 -12.54 -29.98 -29.05
CA GLY A 145 -12.52 -30.15 -27.58
C GLY A 145 -13.84 -30.41 -26.87
N GLN A 146 -15.01 -30.09 -27.44
CA GLN A 146 -16.28 -30.14 -26.69
C GLN A 146 -16.58 -31.49 -26.02
N ALA A 147 -16.35 -32.60 -26.72
CA ALA A 147 -16.57 -33.93 -26.16
C ALA A 147 -15.63 -34.21 -24.98
N TRP A 148 -14.41 -33.68 -25.05
CA TRP A 148 -13.41 -33.79 -24.00
C TRP A 148 -13.77 -32.97 -22.77
N TYR A 149 -14.27 -31.74 -22.95
CA TYR A 149 -14.73 -30.91 -21.83
C TYR A 149 -15.88 -31.60 -21.08
N ASN A 150 -16.85 -32.14 -21.83
CA ASN A 150 -17.98 -32.86 -21.25
C ASN A 150 -17.54 -34.11 -20.48
N ALA A 151 -16.56 -34.85 -21.00
CA ALA A 151 -16.06 -36.06 -20.35
C ALA A 151 -15.17 -35.78 -19.13
N PHE A 152 -14.55 -34.61 -19.08
CA PHE A 152 -13.66 -34.18 -17.99
C PHE A 152 -14.36 -33.36 -16.90
N ALA A 153 -15.63 -33.00 -17.09
CA ALA A 153 -16.39 -32.22 -16.12
C ALA A 153 -16.38 -32.92 -14.74
N GLY A 154 -15.92 -32.19 -13.72
CA GLY A 154 -15.79 -32.69 -12.35
C GLY A 154 -14.49 -33.45 -12.03
N LEU A 155 -13.55 -33.55 -12.98
CA LEU A 155 -12.21 -34.11 -12.76
C LEU A 155 -11.16 -32.99 -12.65
N GLU A 156 -9.99 -33.34 -12.11
CA GLU A 156 -8.83 -32.45 -11.99
C GLU A 156 -7.57 -33.13 -12.56
N ILE A 157 -6.73 -32.35 -13.26
CA ILE A 157 -5.60 -32.92 -14.03
C ILE A 157 -4.48 -33.44 -13.11
N LEU A 158 -4.24 -32.73 -12.00
CA LEU A 158 -3.21 -33.05 -11.01
C LEU A 158 -3.70 -34.03 -9.93
N ASP A 159 -4.95 -34.50 -9.99
CA ASP A 159 -5.40 -35.58 -9.09
C ASP A 159 -4.59 -36.85 -9.35
N SER A 160 -3.92 -37.34 -8.30
CA SER A 160 -3.11 -38.55 -8.34
C SER A 160 -3.86 -39.79 -8.86
N SER A 161 -5.17 -39.85 -8.63
CA SER A 161 -6.07 -40.94 -9.04
C SER A 161 -6.64 -40.79 -10.45
N ASN A 162 -6.42 -39.65 -11.11
CA ASN A 162 -6.93 -39.40 -12.45
C ASN A 162 -6.24 -40.30 -13.49
N THR A 163 -7.05 -41.11 -14.19
CA THR A 163 -6.63 -41.98 -15.29
C THR A 163 -7.15 -41.51 -16.65
N PHE A 164 -7.81 -40.34 -16.71
CA PHE A 164 -8.38 -39.77 -17.92
C PHE A 164 -7.55 -38.58 -18.39
N TYR A 165 -6.75 -38.78 -19.44
CA TYR A 165 -5.86 -37.76 -19.98
C TYR A 165 -6.44 -37.15 -21.26
N ARG A 166 -6.27 -35.85 -21.45
CA ARG A 166 -6.79 -35.12 -22.63
C ARG A 166 -5.62 -34.76 -23.56
N PRO A 167 -5.78 -34.88 -24.89
CA PRO A 167 -4.70 -34.62 -25.83
C PRO A 167 -4.42 -33.14 -26.04
N ILE A 168 -3.13 -32.78 -25.96
CA ILE A 168 -2.57 -31.48 -26.32
C ILE A 168 -2.69 -31.28 -27.85
N LEU A 169 -3.12 -30.08 -28.27
CA LEU A 169 -3.40 -29.76 -29.67
C LEU A 169 -2.13 -29.65 -30.53
N PHE A 170 -1.14 -28.90 -30.09
CA PHE A 170 0.14 -28.73 -30.78
C PHE A 170 1.29 -29.01 -29.82
N LEU A 171 2.13 -29.99 -30.18
CA LEU A 171 3.26 -30.39 -29.36
C LEU A 171 4.53 -30.51 -30.19
N THR A 172 5.61 -29.88 -29.73
CA THR A 172 6.96 -30.09 -30.25
C THR A 172 7.77 -30.99 -29.32
N ASP A 173 8.57 -31.88 -29.90
CA ASP A 173 9.44 -32.82 -29.18
C ASP A 173 10.78 -32.90 -29.92
N ASN A 174 11.85 -32.42 -29.28
CA ASN A 174 13.19 -32.35 -29.86
C ASN A 174 13.21 -31.58 -31.20
N ALA A 175 12.70 -30.36 -31.17
CA ALA A 175 12.56 -29.48 -32.33
C ALA A 175 13.51 -28.29 -32.26
N THR A 176 13.95 -27.78 -33.40
CA THR A 176 14.79 -26.59 -33.49
C THR A 176 14.33 -25.68 -34.63
N ARG A 177 14.23 -24.37 -34.37
CA ARG A 177 13.77 -23.36 -35.34
C ARG A 177 12.35 -23.67 -35.82
N VAL A 178 11.38 -23.48 -34.93
CA VAL A 178 9.96 -23.68 -35.20
C VAL A 178 9.26 -22.32 -35.27
N SER A 179 8.52 -22.05 -36.34
CA SER A 179 7.75 -20.81 -36.48
C SER A 179 6.30 -21.10 -36.83
N VAL A 180 5.37 -20.44 -36.13
CA VAL A 180 3.92 -20.53 -36.36
C VAL A 180 3.37 -19.13 -36.57
N GLU A 181 2.64 -18.90 -37.66
CA GLU A 181 2.19 -17.54 -38.01
C GLU A 181 0.77 -17.47 -38.61
N GLY A 182 -0.05 -16.53 -38.17
CA GLY A 182 -1.31 -16.14 -38.83
C GLY A 182 -2.50 -17.10 -38.63
N ILE A 183 -2.28 -18.27 -38.04
CA ILE A 183 -3.30 -19.31 -37.92
C ILE A 183 -4.19 -19.14 -36.68
N THR A 184 -5.37 -19.74 -36.73
CA THR A 184 -6.24 -19.89 -35.56
C THR A 184 -6.12 -21.30 -34.96
N GLN A 185 -5.91 -21.41 -33.66
CA GLN A 185 -6.00 -22.64 -32.89
C GLN A 185 -7.32 -22.66 -32.12
N LEU A 186 -8.15 -23.67 -32.35
CA LEU A 186 -9.53 -23.70 -31.89
C LEU A 186 -9.84 -24.96 -31.08
N ASN A 187 -10.46 -24.77 -29.92
CA ASN A 187 -11.03 -25.81 -29.08
C ASN A 187 -10.05 -26.94 -28.78
N SER A 188 -8.89 -26.60 -28.21
CA SER A 188 -7.95 -27.59 -27.70
C SER A 188 -8.60 -28.42 -26.58
N PRO A 189 -8.49 -29.77 -26.59
CA PRO A 189 -9.01 -30.60 -25.51
C PRO A 189 -8.36 -30.36 -24.14
N CYS A 190 -7.08 -29.98 -24.13
CA CYS A 190 -6.26 -29.64 -22.98
C CYS A 190 -5.36 -28.46 -23.37
N TRP A 191 -4.09 -28.42 -22.94
CA TRP A 191 -3.13 -27.41 -23.35
C TRP A 191 -3.08 -27.26 -24.86
N THR A 192 -3.00 -26.02 -25.33
CA THR A 192 -3.04 -25.70 -26.75
C THR A 192 -1.67 -25.93 -27.37
N ASN A 193 -0.61 -25.38 -26.76
CA ASN A 193 0.76 -25.52 -27.23
C ASN A 193 1.66 -26.02 -26.10
N PHE A 194 2.36 -27.14 -26.31
CA PHE A 194 3.36 -27.64 -25.37
C PHE A 194 4.68 -27.92 -26.08
N PHE A 195 5.77 -27.37 -25.58
CA PHE A 195 7.07 -27.50 -26.21
C PHE A 195 8.01 -28.31 -25.33
N VAL A 196 8.54 -29.42 -25.86
CA VAL A 196 9.39 -30.35 -25.12
C VAL A 196 10.76 -30.42 -25.78
N ASN A 197 11.82 -30.09 -25.04
CA ASN A 197 13.19 -30.11 -25.55
C ASN A 197 13.34 -29.31 -26.85
N THR A 198 12.81 -28.09 -26.89
CA THR A 198 12.71 -27.29 -28.12
C THR A 198 13.61 -26.06 -28.04
N LYS A 199 14.26 -25.74 -29.16
CA LYS A 199 15.13 -24.57 -29.27
C LYS A 199 14.64 -23.62 -30.37
N ASP A 200 14.57 -22.33 -30.07
CA ASP A 200 14.19 -21.28 -31.01
C ASP A 200 12.81 -21.54 -31.62
N ILE A 201 11.76 -21.24 -30.84
CA ILE A 201 10.37 -21.37 -31.24
C ILE A 201 9.65 -20.02 -31.17
N SER A 202 8.92 -19.68 -32.24
CA SER A 202 8.26 -18.38 -32.37
C SER A 202 6.80 -18.50 -32.83
N PHE A 203 5.93 -17.69 -32.24
CA PHE A 203 4.53 -17.51 -32.63
C PHE A 203 4.28 -16.04 -32.96
N ASP A 204 3.65 -15.75 -34.10
CA ASP A 204 3.31 -14.39 -34.52
C ASP A 204 1.91 -14.34 -35.15
N ASP A 205 1.08 -13.36 -34.78
CA ASP A 205 -0.28 -13.19 -35.32
C ASP A 205 -1.17 -14.45 -35.17
N VAL A 206 -1.12 -15.08 -33.99
CA VAL A 206 -1.86 -16.32 -33.72
C VAL A 206 -3.09 -16.05 -32.84
N PHE A 207 -4.19 -16.72 -33.16
CA PHE A 207 -5.44 -16.64 -32.40
C PHE A 207 -5.71 -17.98 -31.72
N ILE A 208 -5.86 -17.99 -30.40
CA ILE A 208 -6.13 -19.19 -29.60
C ILE A 208 -7.48 -19.02 -28.92
N HIS A 209 -8.39 -19.96 -29.19
CA HIS A 209 -9.74 -19.93 -28.68
C HIS A 209 -10.18 -21.28 -28.14
N ALA A 210 -10.83 -21.31 -26.98
CA ALA A 210 -11.49 -22.49 -26.45
C ALA A 210 -12.87 -22.12 -25.90
N TYR A 211 -13.92 -22.61 -26.56
CA TYR A 211 -15.30 -22.35 -26.19
C TYR A 211 -16.03 -23.64 -25.84
N SER A 212 -16.80 -23.61 -24.75
CA SER A 212 -17.73 -24.67 -24.44
C SER A 212 -19.16 -24.28 -24.75
N THR A 213 -19.89 -25.16 -25.42
CA THR A 213 -21.34 -25.06 -25.61
C THR A 213 -22.12 -25.58 -24.39
N ASN A 214 -21.44 -26.00 -23.33
CA ASN A 214 -22.02 -26.54 -22.11
C ASN A 214 -21.45 -25.79 -20.90
N ALA A 215 -22.28 -24.96 -20.25
CA ALA A 215 -21.87 -24.15 -19.10
C ALA A 215 -21.38 -24.98 -17.91
N SER A 216 -21.82 -26.24 -17.77
CA SER A 216 -21.36 -27.15 -16.72
C SER A 216 -20.05 -27.89 -17.06
N ALA A 217 -19.49 -27.65 -18.25
CA ALA A 217 -18.28 -28.30 -18.75
C ALA A 217 -17.38 -27.25 -19.41
N LEU A 218 -16.72 -26.42 -18.60
CA LEU A 218 -15.82 -25.38 -19.07
C LEU A 218 -14.54 -25.97 -19.70
N PRO A 219 -13.87 -25.23 -20.60
CA PRO A 219 -12.60 -25.64 -21.20
C PRO A 219 -11.43 -25.53 -20.20
N LYS A 220 -11.46 -26.33 -19.13
CA LYS A 220 -10.41 -26.36 -18.09
C LYS A 220 -9.05 -26.78 -18.66
N ASN A 221 -7.95 -26.22 -18.17
CA ASN A 221 -6.58 -26.57 -18.57
C ASN A 221 -6.36 -26.46 -20.08
N THR A 222 -6.91 -25.39 -20.69
CA THR A 222 -6.73 -25.08 -22.11
C THR A 222 -5.65 -24.05 -22.36
N ASP A 223 -4.59 -24.13 -21.55
CA ASP A 223 -3.42 -23.25 -21.50
C ASP A 223 -2.94 -22.86 -22.91
N GLY A 224 -2.61 -21.58 -23.09
CA GLY A 224 -2.19 -21.05 -24.39
C GLY A 224 -0.82 -21.58 -24.79
N PHE A 225 0.17 -21.41 -23.91
CA PHE A 225 1.55 -21.78 -24.13
C PHE A 225 2.20 -22.41 -22.90
N ASP A 226 2.66 -23.65 -23.03
CA ASP A 226 3.45 -24.37 -22.05
C ASP A 226 4.80 -24.79 -22.63
N SER A 227 5.82 -24.87 -21.79
CA SER A 227 7.16 -25.28 -22.20
C SER A 227 7.84 -26.13 -21.15
N TYR A 228 8.68 -27.06 -21.58
CA TYR A 228 9.52 -27.90 -20.73
C TYR A 228 10.86 -28.14 -21.45
N ASN A 229 11.95 -27.68 -20.83
CA ASN A 229 13.30 -27.65 -21.42
C ASN A 229 13.33 -26.88 -22.76
N VAL A 230 13.14 -25.56 -22.71
CA VAL A 230 13.07 -24.71 -23.90
C VAL A 230 14.07 -23.56 -23.84
N ASP A 231 14.79 -23.32 -24.94
CA ASP A 231 15.72 -22.20 -25.08
C ASP A 231 15.34 -21.34 -26.28
N GLY A 232 14.89 -20.11 -26.04
CA GLY A 232 14.40 -19.21 -27.08
C GLY A 232 12.91 -19.44 -27.38
N LEU A 233 12.03 -18.75 -26.65
CA LEU A 233 10.58 -18.77 -26.87
C LEU A 233 10.07 -17.35 -27.12
N THR A 234 9.57 -17.12 -28.34
CA THR A 234 9.05 -15.82 -28.77
C THR A 234 7.55 -15.90 -29.06
N VAL A 235 6.75 -15.00 -28.48
CA VAL A 235 5.31 -14.88 -28.77
C VAL A 235 4.97 -13.43 -29.04
N THR A 236 4.53 -13.12 -30.26
CA THR A 236 4.16 -11.77 -30.67
C THR A 236 2.76 -11.70 -31.26
N ASN A 237 2.09 -10.56 -31.08
CA ASN A 237 0.82 -10.22 -31.75
C ASN A 237 -0.25 -11.32 -31.60
N THR A 238 -0.36 -11.92 -30.43
CA THR A 238 -1.16 -13.12 -30.21
C THR A 238 -2.38 -12.81 -29.36
N ARG A 239 -3.52 -13.45 -29.65
CA ARG A 239 -4.76 -13.34 -28.87
C ARG A 239 -5.16 -14.69 -28.29
N VAL A 240 -5.49 -14.72 -27.01
CA VAL A 240 -5.79 -15.94 -26.27
C VAL A 240 -7.08 -15.75 -25.47
N ASP A 241 -8.07 -16.59 -25.74
CA ASP A 241 -9.40 -16.57 -25.10
C ASP A 241 -9.80 -18.02 -24.77
N ILE A 242 -9.47 -18.44 -23.55
CA ILE A 242 -9.46 -19.84 -23.12
C ILE A 242 -9.99 -19.97 -21.68
N GLY A 243 -9.71 -21.07 -20.98
CA GLY A 243 -10.14 -21.30 -19.59
C GLY A 243 -9.03 -21.65 -18.60
N ASP A 244 -7.76 -21.32 -18.90
CA ASP A 244 -6.61 -21.50 -18.00
C ASP A 244 -5.49 -20.49 -18.34
N ASP A 245 -4.22 -20.75 -18.00
CA ASP A 245 -3.09 -19.84 -18.21
C ASP A 245 -2.96 -19.37 -19.66
N CYS A 246 -2.80 -18.05 -19.86
CA CYS A 246 -2.54 -17.49 -21.18
C CYS A 246 -1.15 -17.86 -21.71
N PHE A 247 -0.16 -17.76 -20.84
CA PHE A 247 1.24 -18.06 -21.11
C PHE A 247 1.89 -18.60 -19.84
N SER A 248 2.43 -19.82 -19.88
CA SER A 248 2.82 -20.60 -18.70
C SER A 248 4.11 -21.40 -18.91
N PRO A 249 5.29 -20.75 -18.99
CA PRO A 249 6.53 -21.49 -19.11
C PRO A 249 6.75 -22.35 -17.86
N LYS A 250 7.06 -23.64 -18.06
CA LYS A 250 7.35 -24.59 -16.98
C LYS A 250 8.87 -24.77 -16.85
N PRO A 251 9.38 -25.79 -16.13
CA PRO A 251 10.82 -25.93 -15.89
C PRO A 251 11.73 -25.87 -17.11
N ASN A 252 12.89 -25.27 -16.87
CA ASN A 252 14.03 -25.16 -17.77
C ASN A 252 13.72 -24.38 -19.05
N THR A 253 12.96 -23.29 -18.91
CA THR A 253 12.67 -22.38 -20.01
C THR A 253 13.48 -21.09 -19.88
N THR A 254 14.29 -20.79 -20.89
CA THR A 254 15.17 -19.62 -20.91
C THR A 254 15.01 -18.79 -22.18
N ASN A 255 15.35 -17.49 -22.10
CA ASN A 255 15.34 -16.56 -23.23
C ASN A 255 13.93 -16.42 -23.82
N ILE A 256 13.03 -15.84 -23.04
CA ILE A 256 11.62 -15.66 -23.36
C ILE A 256 11.39 -14.21 -23.80
N PHE A 257 10.69 -14.03 -24.93
CA PHE A 257 10.26 -12.71 -25.39
C PHE A 257 8.77 -12.74 -25.73
N VAL A 258 7.97 -11.94 -25.05
CA VAL A 258 6.53 -11.82 -25.28
C VAL A 258 6.19 -10.36 -25.53
N GLN A 259 5.51 -10.07 -26.63
CA GLN A 259 5.08 -8.71 -26.96
C GLN A 259 3.71 -8.67 -27.63
N ASN A 260 2.87 -7.68 -27.29
CA ASN A 260 1.54 -7.50 -27.88
C ASN A 260 0.66 -8.76 -27.70
N LEU A 261 0.56 -9.22 -26.46
CA LEU A 261 -0.26 -10.37 -26.08
C LEU A 261 -1.59 -9.89 -25.50
N TRP A 262 -2.69 -10.43 -25.99
CA TRP A 262 -4.02 -10.15 -25.46
C TRP A 262 -4.62 -11.43 -24.89
N CYS A 263 -4.99 -11.42 -23.61
CA CYS A 263 -5.56 -12.57 -22.91
C CYS A 263 -6.92 -12.22 -22.34
N ASN A 264 -7.90 -13.10 -22.52
CA ASN A 264 -9.23 -12.98 -21.95
C ASN A 264 -9.69 -14.27 -21.28
N ASN A 265 -10.34 -14.16 -20.13
CA ASN A 265 -10.88 -15.31 -19.38
C ASN A 265 -9.80 -16.36 -18.99
N THR A 266 -8.58 -15.90 -18.72
CA THR A 266 -7.41 -16.77 -18.49
C THR A 266 -6.97 -16.78 -17.02
N HIS A 267 -6.04 -17.66 -16.67
CA HIS A 267 -5.31 -17.62 -15.39
C HIS A 267 -4.03 -16.76 -15.46
N GLY A 268 -3.91 -15.89 -16.46
CA GLY A 268 -2.86 -14.88 -16.54
C GLY A 268 -1.60 -15.32 -17.28
N VAL A 269 -0.57 -14.47 -17.18
CA VAL A 269 0.79 -14.73 -17.67
C VAL A 269 1.62 -15.20 -16.47
N SER A 270 1.74 -16.51 -16.36
CA SER A 270 2.19 -17.21 -15.16
C SER A 270 3.56 -17.86 -15.36
N MET A 271 4.62 -17.43 -14.70
CA MET A 271 5.86 -18.21 -14.69
C MET A 271 5.70 -19.41 -13.75
N GLY A 272 5.76 -20.63 -14.31
CA GLY A 272 5.70 -21.88 -13.57
C GLY A 272 4.39 -22.66 -13.73
N SER A 273 4.04 -23.57 -12.81
CA SER A 273 4.74 -23.82 -11.55
C SER A 273 6.05 -24.56 -11.75
N ILE A 274 7.04 -24.24 -10.92
CA ILE A 274 8.34 -24.92 -10.89
C ILE A 274 8.67 -25.41 -9.48
N GLY A 275 9.60 -26.35 -9.37
CA GLY A 275 9.95 -27.04 -8.13
C GLY A 275 9.01 -28.19 -7.81
N GLN A 276 8.26 -28.73 -8.78
CA GLN A 276 7.23 -29.73 -8.50
C GLN A 276 7.81 -31.10 -8.09
N TYR A 277 8.94 -31.50 -8.67
CA TYR A 277 9.44 -32.86 -8.58
C TYR A 277 10.71 -32.95 -7.72
N SER A 278 10.66 -33.79 -6.68
CA SER A 278 11.78 -34.00 -5.76
C SER A 278 13.11 -34.29 -6.47
N GLY A 279 14.15 -33.56 -6.09
CA GLY A 279 15.52 -33.74 -6.62
C GLY A 279 15.77 -33.12 -7.99
N GLU A 280 14.75 -32.62 -8.67
CA GLU A 280 14.88 -31.94 -9.96
C GLU A 280 15.24 -30.46 -9.76
N LEU A 281 16.13 -29.98 -10.62
CA LEU A 281 16.47 -28.56 -10.73
C LEU A 281 15.57 -27.94 -11.80
N ASP A 282 14.75 -26.97 -11.41
CA ASP A 282 13.87 -26.25 -12.32
C ASP A 282 14.28 -24.77 -12.40
N ILE A 283 14.48 -24.26 -13.63
CA ILE A 283 14.79 -22.84 -13.84
C ILE A 283 13.84 -22.15 -14.82
N ILE A 284 13.56 -20.87 -14.59
CA ILE A 284 12.99 -19.95 -15.59
C ILE A 284 13.84 -18.68 -15.58
N GLU A 285 14.47 -18.35 -16.71
CA GLU A 285 15.40 -17.21 -16.76
C GLU A 285 15.30 -16.36 -18.04
N ASN A 286 15.60 -15.06 -17.89
CA ASN A 286 15.68 -14.09 -18.98
C ASN A 286 14.36 -13.98 -19.76
N ALA A 287 13.33 -13.45 -19.10
CA ALA A 287 12.04 -13.20 -19.73
C ALA A 287 11.74 -11.70 -19.84
N TRP A 288 11.36 -11.26 -21.04
CA TRP A 288 10.88 -9.92 -21.30
C TRP A 288 9.45 -9.99 -21.82
N ILE A 289 8.51 -9.47 -21.03
CA ILE A 289 7.07 -9.52 -21.30
C ILE A 289 6.57 -8.08 -21.37
N GLU A 290 6.14 -7.64 -22.54
CA GLU A 290 5.82 -6.24 -22.81
C GLU A 290 4.51 -6.06 -23.56
N ASN A 291 3.77 -4.98 -23.27
CA ASN A 291 2.53 -4.62 -23.95
C ASN A 291 1.51 -5.76 -23.92
N VAL A 292 1.10 -6.15 -22.71
CA VAL A 292 0.14 -7.24 -22.51
C VAL A 292 -1.16 -6.69 -21.95
N THR A 293 -2.29 -7.14 -22.51
CA THR A 293 -3.62 -6.84 -22.00
C THR A 293 -4.26 -8.10 -21.41
N LEU A 294 -4.69 -8.02 -20.17
CA LEU A 294 -5.26 -9.12 -19.39
C LEU A 294 -6.68 -8.75 -18.94
N LEU A 295 -7.68 -9.49 -19.42
CA LEU A 295 -9.10 -9.19 -19.20
C LEU A 295 -9.82 -10.37 -18.56
N ASN A 296 -10.72 -10.09 -17.61
CA ASN A 296 -11.67 -11.06 -17.06
C ASN A 296 -11.00 -12.34 -16.52
N GLY A 297 -9.77 -12.23 -16.00
CA GLY A 297 -8.95 -13.36 -15.61
C GLY A 297 -9.02 -13.70 -14.13
N GLN A 298 -8.53 -14.87 -13.75
CA GLN A 298 -8.30 -15.18 -12.34
C GLN A 298 -7.01 -14.51 -11.82
N ASN A 299 -5.97 -14.45 -12.64
CA ASN A 299 -4.70 -13.83 -12.26
C ASN A 299 -4.18 -13.01 -13.42
N GLY A 300 -3.37 -11.99 -13.12
CA GLY A 300 -2.70 -11.18 -14.12
C GLY A 300 -1.25 -11.61 -14.36
N ALA A 301 -0.28 -10.84 -13.88
CA ALA A 301 1.13 -11.20 -13.88
C ALA A 301 1.42 -12.09 -12.67
N ARG A 302 1.83 -13.35 -12.90
CA ARG A 302 1.95 -14.34 -11.82
C ARG A 302 3.29 -15.08 -11.83
N LEU A 303 3.85 -15.31 -10.64
CA LEU A 303 4.97 -16.22 -10.40
C LEU A 303 4.51 -17.32 -9.44
N LYS A 304 4.78 -18.59 -9.77
CA LYS A 304 4.32 -19.72 -8.95
C LYS A 304 5.40 -20.78 -8.74
N ALA A 305 5.66 -21.14 -7.48
CA ALA A 305 6.63 -22.19 -7.11
C ALA A 305 6.08 -23.12 -6.02
N TRP A 306 6.41 -24.40 -6.13
CA TRP A 306 5.98 -25.42 -5.16
C TRP A 306 6.77 -25.33 -3.85
N ALA A 307 6.10 -25.72 -2.75
CA ALA A 307 6.63 -25.97 -1.42
C ALA A 307 6.17 -27.36 -0.93
N GLY A 308 6.81 -27.95 0.07
CA GLY A 308 6.47 -29.29 0.59
C GLY A 308 7.66 -30.23 0.82
N GLN A 309 7.40 -31.42 1.37
CA GLN A 309 8.45 -32.40 1.72
C GLN A 309 9.20 -32.97 0.51
N ASP A 310 8.48 -33.20 -0.59
CA ASP A 310 8.96 -33.92 -1.77
C ASP A 310 9.02 -33.01 -3.01
N VAL A 311 9.45 -31.76 -2.82
CA VAL A 311 9.56 -30.76 -3.89
C VAL A 311 10.98 -30.65 -4.45
N GLY A 312 11.06 -30.14 -5.67
CA GLY A 312 12.31 -29.78 -6.35
C GLY A 312 12.90 -28.47 -5.84
N TYR A 313 14.00 -28.07 -6.44
CA TYR A 313 14.69 -26.81 -6.13
C TYR A 313 14.96 -26.04 -7.41
N GLY A 314 15.21 -24.74 -7.33
CA GLY A 314 15.22 -23.96 -8.55
C GLY A 314 15.45 -22.48 -8.43
N ARG A 315 15.22 -21.79 -9.54
CA ARG A 315 15.13 -20.32 -9.54
C ARG A 315 14.27 -19.76 -10.66
N ILE A 316 13.58 -18.67 -10.36
CA ILE A 316 13.01 -17.74 -11.34
C ILE A 316 13.86 -16.48 -11.28
N ASN A 317 14.50 -16.10 -12.39
CA ASN A 317 15.48 -15.03 -12.37
C ASN A 317 15.45 -14.15 -13.63
N ASN A 318 15.60 -12.84 -13.44
CA ASN A 318 15.69 -11.86 -14.52
C ASN A 318 14.42 -11.87 -15.40
N ILE A 319 13.29 -11.49 -14.78
CA ILE A 319 11.97 -11.44 -15.41
C ILE A 319 11.46 -10.00 -15.37
N THR A 320 11.04 -9.48 -16.51
CA THR A 320 10.45 -8.15 -16.62
C THR A 320 9.04 -8.25 -17.19
N TYR A 321 8.08 -7.70 -16.45
CA TYR A 321 6.73 -7.40 -16.88
C TYR A 321 6.64 -5.88 -17.07
N LYS A 322 6.44 -5.43 -18.31
CA LYS A 322 6.43 -4.01 -18.67
C LYS A 322 5.18 -3.65 -19.47
N ASN A 323 4.58 -2.51 -19.19
CA ASN A 323 3.41 -2.01 -19.91
C ASN A 323 2.24 -3.03 -19.91
N ILE A 324 1.74 -3.36 -18.72
CA ILE A 324 0.72 -4.39 -18.54
C ILE A 324 -0.61 -3.72 -18.17
N GLN A 325 -1.62 -3.91 -19.01
CA GLN A 325 -2.99 -3.47 -18.73
C GLN A 325 -3.80 -4.63 -18.17
N ILE A 326 -4.39 -4.44 -16.99
CA ILE A 326 -5.20 -5.46 -16.31
C ILE A 326 -6.60 -4.92 -16.06
N GLN A 327 -7.65 -5.66 -16.43
CA GLN A 327 -9.03 -5.26 -16.14
C GLN A 327 -9.86 -6.43 -15.67
N ASN A 328 -10.68 -6.19 -14.65
CA ASN A 328 -11.63 -7.16 -14.11
C ASN A 328 -10.96 -8.53 -13.82
N THR A 329 -9.79 -8.51 -13.18
CA THR A 329 -9.01 -9.71 -12.89
C THR A 329 -8.93 -9.94 -11.39
N ASP A 330 -9.19 -11.16 -10.90
CA ASP A 330 -9.29 -11.44 -9.46
C ASP A 330 -8.00 -11.05 -8.71
N ASN A 331 -6.84 -11.53 -9.20
CA ASN A 331 -5.54 -11.26 -8.60
C ASN A 331 -4.59 -10.63 -9.64
N PRO A 332 -4.53 -9.29 -9.75
CA PRO A 332 -3.76 -8.63 -10.82
C PRO A 332 -2.26 -8.96 -10.83
N VAL A 333 -1.58 -8.91 -9.67
CA VAL A 333 -0.15 -9.26 -9.56
C VAL A 333 0.03 -10.27 -8.44
N VAL A 334 0.72 -11.38 -8.73
CA VAL A 334 0.86 -12.50 -7.78
C VAL A 334 2.28 -13.05 -7.79
N LEU A 335 2.84 -13.25 -6.60
CA LEU A 335 3.99 -14.12 -6.36
C LEU A 335 3.58 -15.11 -5.27
N ASP A 336 3.48 -16.39 -5.63
CA ASP A 336 3.05 -17.47 -4.75
C ASP A 336 4.10 -18.59 -4.71
N GLN A 337 4.82 -18.70 -3.59
CA GLN A 337 5.76 -19.79 -3.34
C GLN A 337 5.22 -20.87 -2.38
N CYS A 338 3.95 -20.81 -2.01
CA CYS A 338 3.24 -21.85 -1.27
C CYS A 338 2.17 -22.47 -2.17
N TYR A 339 2.54 -22.71 -3.43
CA TYR A 339 1.60 -23.01 -4.51
C TYR A 339 0.79 -24.29 -4.26
N PHE A 340 -0.45 -24.29 -4.77
CA PHE A 340 -1.42 -25.39 -4.76
C PHE A 340 -2.14 -25.62 -3.41
N ASN A 341 -2.60 -24.52 -2.79
CA ASN A 341 -3.38 -24.51 -1.55
C ASN A 341 -2.66 -25.16 -0.35
N ILE A 342 -1.34 -25.05 -0.31
CA ILE A 342 -0.55 -25.48 0.85
C ILE A 342 -0.81 -24.45 1.95
N ASN A 343 -1.27 -24.91 3.12
CA ASN A 343 -1.52 -24.00 4.22
C ASN A 343 -0.20 -23.37 4.73
N ALA A 344 -0.29 -22.19 5.32
CA ALA A 344 0.88 -21.44 5.78
C ALA A 344 1.75 -22.23 6.78
N THR A 345 1.15 -23.09 7.62
CA THR A 345 1.88 -23.92 8.59
C THR A 345 2.74 -24.99 7.90
N GLU A 346 2.19 -25.67 6.91
CA GLU A 346 2.87 -26.68 6.12
C GLU A 346 3.96 -26.05 5.25
N CYS A 347 3.67 -24.89 4.64
CA CYS A 347 4.66 -24.14 3.88
C CYS A 347 5.81 -23.63 4.78
N ALA A 348 5.53 -23.20 6.01
CA ALA A 348 6.56 -22.80 6.95
C ALA A 348 7.41 -23.98 7.45
N GLN A 349 6.83 -25.18 7.55
CA GLN A 349 7.56 -26.39 7.92
C GLN A 349 8.42 -26.92 6.76
N TYR A 350 7.91 -26.83 5.53
CA TYR A 350 8.54 -27.33 4.32
C TYR A 350 8.53 -26.25 3.23
N PRO A 351 9.40 -25.23 3.34
CA PRO A 351 9.35 -24.11 2.43
C PRO A 351 9.81 -24.44 1.02
N SER A 352 9.51 -23.52 0.09
CA SER A 352 9.97 -23.62 -1.29
C SER A 352 11.50 -23.53 -1.36
N ALA A 353 12.11 -24.43 -2.13
CA ALA A 353 13.54 -24.38 -2.45
C ALA A 353 13.81 -23.65 -3.79
N VAL A 354 12.86 -22.83 -4.24
CA VAL A 354 12.98 -22.02 -5.47
C VAL A 354 13.31 -20.58 -5.10
N ASN A 355 14.39 -20.04 -5.65
CA ASN A 355 14.75 -18.64 -5.44
C ASN A 355 14.07 -17.76 -6.49
N ILE A 356 13.51 -16.61 -6.10
CA ILE A 356 12.92 -15.63 -7.03
C ILE A 356 13.72 -14.34 -6.96
N THR A 357 14.45 -14.01 -8.03
CA THR A 357 15.40 -12.88 -7.99
C THR A 357 15.32 -12.01 -9.23
N ASN A 358 15.56 -10.70 -9.10
CA ASN A 358 15.61 -9.76 -10.23
C ASN A 358 14.30 -9.79 -11.04
N ILE A 359 13.20 -9.46 -10.36
CA ILE A 359 11.88 -9.38 -10.96
C ILE A 359 11.48 -7.92 -11.03
N VAL A 360 11.05 -7.45 -12.20
CA VAL A 360 10.61 -6.08 -12.41
C VAL A 360 9.17 -6.10 -12.89
N PHE A 361 8.29 -5.44 -12.16
CA PHE A 361 6.95 -5.07 -12.57
C PHE A 361 6.97 -3.55 -12.83
N GLU A 362 6.85 -3.13 -14.09
CA GLU A 362 6.98 -1.74 -14.52
C GLU A 362 5.75 -1.32 -15.32
N ASN A 363 5.15 -0.19 -14.97
CA ASN A 363 4.01 0.40 -15.68
C ASN A 363 2.85 -0.60 -15.83
N ILE A 364 2.22 -0.94 -14.70
CA ILE A 364 1.05 -1.84 -14.64
C ILE A 364 -0.16 -1.04 -14.20
N TRP A 365 -1.25 -1.06 -14.97
CA TRP A 365 -2.44 -0.26 -14.68
C TRP A 365 -3.76 -1.00 -14.93
N GLY A 366 -4.80 -0.54 -14.23
CA GLY A 366 -6.19 -0.92 -14.46
C GLY A 366 -6.89 -1.42 -13.19
N THR A 367 -7.76 -2.43 -13.29
CA THR A 367 -8.71 -2.78 -12.23
C THR A 367 -8.68 -4.26 -11.86
N SER A 368 -8.74 -4.56 -10.55
CA SER A 368 -9.10 -5.91 -10.08
C SER A 368 -10.60 -6.18 -10.29
N SER A 369 -11.03 -7.43 -10.09
CA SER A 369 -12.46 -7.78 -10.10
C SER A 369 -13.17 -7.42 -8.78
N GLY A 370 -12.42 -7.08 -7.72
CA GLY A 370 -12.92 -6.86 -6.36
C GLY A 370 -13.20 -8.12 -5.55
N LYS A 371 -12.97 -9.31 -6.13
CA LYS A 371 -13.20 -10.59 -5.45
C LYS A 371 -12.33 -10.78 -4.20
N GLU A 372 -11.11 -10.27 -4.24
CA GLU A 372 -10.14 -10.30 -3.13
C GLU A 372 -10.15 -8.99 -2.32
N GLY A 373 -11.27 -8.25 -2.33
CA GLY A 373 -11.39 -6.98 -1.61
C GLY A 373 -10.48 -5.90 -2.20
N LEU A 374 -9.71 -5.20 -1.36
CA LEU A 374 -8.80 -4.13 -1.78
C LEU A 374 -7.47 -4.65 -2.35
N VAL A 375 -7.15 -5.93 -2.17
CA VAL A 375 -5.87 -6.50 -2.59
C VAL A 375 -5.77 -6.51 -4.12
N VAL A 376 -4.79 -5.80 -4.64
CA VAL A 376 -4.48 -5.76 -6.08
C VAL A 376 -3.14 -6.41 -6.42
N ALA A 377 -2.28 -6.62 -5.42
CA ALA A 377 -1.05 -7.38 -5.57
C ALA A 377 -0.76 -8.19 -4.31
N ASP A 378 -0.52 -9.49 -4.45
CA ASP A 378 -0.08 -10.38 -3.38
C ASP A 378 1.27 -10.99 -3.73
N LEU A 379 2.31 -10.52 -3.03
CA LEU A 379 3.69 -10.93 -3.24
C LEU A 379 4.21 -11.69 -2.03
N THR A 380 3.85 -12.97 -1.94
CA THR A 380 4.14 -13.83 -0.79
C THR A 380 5.26 -14.82 -1.09
N CYS A 381 6.45 -14.52 -0.54
CA CYS A 381 7.61 -15.39 -0.55
C CYS A 381 7.52 -16.45 0.55
N SER A 382 7.96 -17.68 0.26
CA SER A 382 7.97 -18.78 1.22
C SER A 382 9.02 -18.55 2.31
N PRO A 383 8.76 -18.94 3.58
CA PRO A 383 9.74 -18.77 4.65
C PRO A 383 11.09 -19.43 4.31
N ALA A 384 12.21 -18.74 4.45
CA ALA A 384 13.56 -19.23 4.08
C ALA A 384 13.84 -19.42 2.57
N ALA A 385 12.88 -19.17 1.68
CA ALA A 385 13.16 -18.98 0.26
C ALA A 385 13.80 -17.61 0.02
N VAL A 386 14.65 -17.50 -1.00
CA VAL A 386 15.29 -16.22 -1.34
C VAL A 386 14.42 -15.48 -2.35
N CYS A 387 13.75 -14.42 -1.89
CA CYS A 387 13.15 -13.41 -2.76
C CYS A 387 13.90 -12.08 -2.64
N THR A 388 14.68 -11.72 -3.65
CA THR A 388 15.52 -10.50 -3.63
C THR A 388 15.36 -9.70 -4.92
N ASN A 389 15.39 -8.36 -4.82
CA ASN A 389 15.32 -7.48 -5.99
C ASN A 389 14.04 -7.72 -6.82
N VAL A 390 12.90 -7.77 -6.12
CA VAL A 390 11.56 -7.78 -6.72
C VAL A 390 11.03 -6.36 -6.60
N THR A 391 10.84 -5.67 -7.71
CA THR A 391 10.53 -4.24 -7.74
C THR A 391 9.22 -3.97 -8.47
N LEU A 392 8.40 -3.10 -7.89
CA LEU A 392 7.17 -2.55 -8.43
C LEU A 392 7.42 -1.07 -8.73
N GLN A 393 7.23 -0.68 -9.99
CA GLN A 393 7.47 0.67 -10.49
C GLN A 393 6.27 1.10 -11.33
N ASP A 394 5.75 2.31 -11.09
CA ASP A 394 4.61 2.88 -11.82
C ASP A 394 3.38 1.94 -11.83
N ILE A 395 2.93 1.53 -10.64
CA ILE A 395 1.77 0.65 -10.46
C ILE A 395 0.53 1.50 -10.16
N SER A 396 -0.45 1.46 -11.06
CA SER A 396 -1.72 2.19 -10.96
C SER A 396 -2.90 1.20 -11.06
N LEU A 397 -3.03 0.35 -10.04
CA LEU A 397 -4.11 -0.63 -9.93
C LEU A 397 -5.17 -0.14 -8.94
N THR A 398 -6.44 -0.33 -9.28
CA THR A 398 -7.57 0.01 -8.41
C THR A 398 -8.45 -1.22 -8.16
N SER A 399 -9.19 -1.20 -7.05
CA SER A 399 -10.20 -2.21 -6.76
C SER A 399 -11.59 -1.58 -6.77
N PRO A 400 -12.61 -2.23 -7.36
CA PRO A 400 -13.99 -1.78 -7.20
C PRO A 400 -14.51 -1.93 -5.76
N ALA A 401 -13.75 -2.59 -4.86
CA ALA A 401 -14.08 -2.69 -3.44
C ALA A 401 -13.77 -1.41 -2.64
N GLY A 402 -13.00 -0.46 -3.20
CA GLY A 402 -12.66 0.81 -2.55
C GLY A 402 -11.22 1.28 -2.82
N SER A 403 -10.80 2.32 -2.12
CA SER A 403 -9.47 2.93 -2.20
C SER A 403 -8.91 3.26 -0.81
N PRO A 404 -7.58 3.31 -0.61
CA PRO A 404 -6.55 2.93 -1.58
C PRO A 404 -6.47 1.41 -1.80
N ALA A 405 -5.99 1.01 -2.97
CA ALA A 405 -5.76 -0.40 -3.29
C ALA A 405 -4.57 -0.96 -2.48
N GLU A 406 -4.67 -2.22 -2.04
CA GLU A 406 -3.69 -2.84 -1.14
C GLU A 406 -2.67 -3.71 -1.91
N ILE A 407 -1.40 -3.56 -1.53
CA ILE A 407 -0.29 -4.40 -1.99
C ILE A 407 0.29 -5.15 -0.79
N VAL A 408 0.15 -6.47 -0.81
CA VAL A 408 0.66 -7.37 0.23
C VAL A 408 2.05 -7.84 -0.17
N CYS A 409 3.02 -7.72 0.74
CA CYS A 409 4.39 -8.19 0.52
C CYS A 409 4.92 -8.93 1.73
N THR A 410 5.29 -10.20 1.56
CA THR A 410 5.79 -11.05 2.66
C THR A 410 7.08 -11.75 2.23
N GLY A 411 8.13 -11.67 3.06
CA GLY A 411 9.38 -12.43 2.87
C GLY A 411 10.25 -11.97 1.68
N ILE A 412 10.04 -10.76 1.16
CA ILE A 412 10.82 -10.18 0.07
C ILE A 412 11.85 -9.21 0.63
N THR A 413 13.08 -9.30 0.14
CA THR A 413 14.21 -8.48 0.57
C THR A 413 14.68 -7.55 -0.57
N GLY A 414 15.21 -6.38 -0.22
CA GLY A 414 15.87 -5.49 -1.19
C GLY A 414 15.09 -4.27 -1.69
N GLY A 415 13.99 -3.89 -1.04
CA GLY A 415 13.19 -2.71 -1.42
C GLY A 415 12.26 -3.01 -2.59
N ILE A 416 10.95 -2.93 -2.34
CA ILE A 416 9.91 -3.39 -3.27
C ILE A 416 9.46 -2.25 -4.19
N GLY A 417 9.81 -1.00 -3.90
CA GLY A 417 9.41 0.18 -4.68
C GLY A 417 8.00 0.70 -4.35
N VAL A 418 7.27 0.02 -3.45
CA VAL A 418 5.95 0.41 -2.93
C VAL A 418 5.86 0.09 -1.42
N ASP A 419 4.99 0.80 -0.69
CA ASP A 419 4.80 0.65 0.76
C ASP A 419 4.01 -0.63 1.13
N CYS A 420 4.59 -1.48 1.98
CA CYS A 420 3.94 -2.68 2.54
C CYS A 420 3.69 -2.47 4.05
N GLY A 421 2.48 -2.77 4.58
CA GLY A 421 2.04 -2.37 5.93
C GLY A 421 2.93 -2.78 7.13
N SER A 422 2.79 -2.12 8.29
CA SER A 422 3.71 -2.25 9.46
C SER A 422 3.59 -3.54 10.30
N GLY A 423 2.51 -4.32 10.13
CA GLY A 423 2.30 -5.61 10.81
C GLY A 423 1.42 -5.58 12.08
N LYS A 424 0.46 -4.65 12.17
CA LYS A 424 -0.52 -4.56 13.28
C LYS A 424 -1.48 -5.76 13.32
N THR A 425 -2.12 -6.09 12.19
CA THR A 425 -2.98 -7.27 12.04
C THR A 425 -2.23 -8.56 12.38
N THR A 426 -0.95 -8.66 11.96
CA THR A 426 -0.07 -9.80 12.29
C THR A 426 0.21 -9.91 13.80
N LEU A 427 0.37 -8.78 14.50
CA LEU A 427 0.51 -8.78 15.95
C LEU A 427 -0.77 -9.24 16.63
N LEU A 428 -1.92 -8.78 16.15
CA LEU A 428 -3.21 -9.12 16.71
C LEU A 428 -3.51 -10.62 16.55
N GLU A 429 -3.20 -11.19 15.40
CA GLU A 429 -3.24 -12.63 15.17
C GLU A 429 -2.32 -13.39 16.14
N HIS A 430 -1.09 -12.91 16.33
CA HIS A 430 -0.14 -13.52 17.26
C HIS A 430 -0.64 -13.47 18.72
N ILE A 431 -1.33 -12.40 19.12
CA ILE A 431 -1.98 -12.30 20.44
C ILE A 431 -3.05 -13.40 20.58
N LEU A 432 -3.96 -13.51 19.60
CA LEU A 432 -5.09 -14.46 19.65
C LEU A 432 -4.65 -15.93 19.58
N GLN A 433 -3.53 -16.23 18.92
CA GLN A 433 -3.03 -17.60 18.79
C GLN A 433 -2.14 -18.05 19.96
N SER A 434 -1.68 -17.12 20.79
CA SER A 434 -0.72 -17.41 21.85
C SER A 434 -1.40 -18.12 23.03
N PRO A 435 -1.06 -19.40 23.35
CA PRO A 435 -1.72 -20.15 24.41
C PRO A 435 -1.35 -19.67 25.84
N ASP A 436 -0.37 -18.78 25.96
CA ASP A 436 0.39 -18.56 27.20
C ASP A 436 -0.08 -17.36 28.04
N HIS A 437 -0.99 -16.51 27.54
CA HIS A 437 -1.47 -15.32 28.26
C HIS A 437 -2.60 -15.63 29.26
N GLY A 438 -3.43 -16.66 29.01
CA GLY A 438 -4.45 -17.13 29.97
C GLY A 438 -5.61 -16.17 30.25
N LEU A 439 -5.73 -15.08 29.48
CA LEU A 439 -6.78 -14.06 29.57
C LEU A 439 -7.91 -14.35 28.57
N ARG A 440 -9.16 -14.06 28.93
CA ARG A 440 -10.29 -14.04 27.98
C ARG A 440 -10.36 -12.68 27.29
N ILE A 441 -9.87 -12.60 26.05
CA ILE A 441 -9.71 -11.35 25.30
C ILE A 441 -10.95 -11.09 24.43
N ALA A 442 -11.43 -9.84 24.44
CA ALA A 442 -12.25 -9.29 23.38
C ALA A 442 -11.40 -8.37 22.50
N VAL A 443 -11.65 -8.39 21.19
CA VAL A 443 -10.94 -7.53 20.26
C VAL A 443 -11.90 -6.55 19.64
N ILE A 444 -11.55 -5.27 19.68
CA ILE A 444 -12.20 -4.20 18.92
C ILE A 444 -11.25 -3.81 17.79
N VAL A 445 -11.68 -4.02 16.54
CA VAL A 445 -10.93 -3.58 15.36
C VAL A 445 -11.61 -2.35 14.80
N ASN A 446 -10.87 -1.23 14.74
CA ASN A 446 -11.27 -0.04 14.01
C ASN A 446 -10.56 -0.02 12.66
N ASP A 447 -11.32 -0.18 11.59
CA ASP A 447 -10.84 -0.02 10.22
C ASP A 447 -11.63 1.12 9.56
N MET A 448 -10.93 1.95 8.79
CA MET A 448 -11.55 3.04 8.01
C MET A 448 -12.21 2.51 6.74
N SER A 449 -11.88 1.28 6.31
CA SER A 449 -12.40 0.70 5.09
C SER A 449 -13.84 0.20 5.28
N SER A 450 -14.71 0.42 4.29
CA SER A 450 -16.12 0.00 4.31
C SER A 450 -16.30 -1.54 4.26
N LEU A 451 -15.21 -2.29 4.05
CA LEU A 451 -15.15 -3.75 4.05
C LEU A 451 -13.98 -4.22 4.93
N ASN A 452 -14.25 -4.47 6.21
CA ASN A 452 -13.29 -4.91 7.24
C ASN A 452 -12.46 -6.16 6.83
N ILE A 453 -11.29 -5.97 6.23
CA ILE A 453 -10.36 -7.04 5.81
C ILE A 453 -9.71 -7.68 7.04
N ASP A 454 -9.23 -6.87 7.99
CA ASP A 454 -8.53 -7.32 9.20
C ASP A 454 -9.38 -8.28 10.04
N ALA A 455 -10.65 -7.95 10.22
CA ALA A 455 -11.59 -8.75 11.00
C ALA A 455 -12.07 -10.02 10.26
N THR A 456 -11.93 -10.05 8.93
CA THR A 456 -12.29 -11.21 8.09
C THR A 456 -11.15 -12.22 8.03
N LEU A 457 -9.90 -11.75 7.95
CA LEU A 457 -8.68 -12.57 8.10
C LEU A 457 -8.69 -13.37 9.42
N ILE A 458 -9.11 -12.75 10.52
CA ILE A 458 -9.19 -13.41 11.83
C ILE A 458 -10.33 -14.44 11.91
N LYS A 459 -11.47 -14.18 11.24
CA LYS A 459 -12.64 -15.09 11.24
C LYS A 459 -12.43 -16.37 10.44
N HIS A 460 -11.55 -16.38 9.42
CA HIS A 460 -11.35 -17.53 8.54
C HIS A 460 -10.37 -18.58 9.10
N HIS A 461 -9.56 -18.25 10.10
CA HIS A 461 -8.69 -19.20 10.77
C HIS A 461 -9.44 -19.90 11.91
N THR A 462 -9.52 -21.22 11.86
CA THR A 462 -10.24 -22.04 12.85
C THR A 462 -9.44 -22.11 14.16
N VAL A 463 -9.54 -21.06 14.98
CA VAL A 463 -8.96 -21.05 16.33
C VAL A 463 -9.75 -22.04 17.20
N SER A 464 -9.03 -23.01 17.75
CA SER A 464 -9.60 -24.12 18.51
C SER A 464 -10.33 -23.62 19.76
N HIS A 465 -11.63 -23.90 19.84
CA HIS A 465 -12.45 -23.96 21.05
C HIS A 465 -11.95 -23.19 22.30
N THR A 466 -12.12 -21.86 22.37
CA THR A 466 -12.43 -21.13 23.63
C THR A 466 -12.91 -19.69 23.39
N LYS A 467 -14.11 -19.38 23.93
CA LYS A 467 -14.68 -18.08 24.34
C LYS A 467 -13.95 -16.76 24.01
N GLU A 468 -14.06 -16.26 22.79
CA GLU A 468 -13.56 -14.93 22.40
C GLU A 468 -14.64 -14.13 21.63
N SER A 469 -14.66 -12.80 21.79
CA SER A 469 -15.65 -11.89 21.20
C SER A 469 -14.96 -10.82 20.35
N LEU A 470 -15.24 -10.79 19.04
CA LEU A 470 -14.70 -9.82 18.08
C LEU A 470 -15.78 -8.77 17.76
N ILE A 471 -15.50 -7.50 18.05
CA ILE A 471 -16.37 -6.35 17.81
C ILE A 471 -15.71 -5.45 16.77
N GLN A 472 -16.52 -4.92 15.87
CA GLN A 472 -16.05 -4.15 14.72
C GLN A 472 -16.69 -2.77 14.78
N LEU A 473 -15.87 -1.73 14.67
CA LEU A 473 -16.32 -0.34 14.50
C LEU A 473 -16.01 0.06 13.06
N GLN A 474 -16.99 0.67 12.37
CA GLN A 474 -16.95 0.93 10.93
C GLN A 474 -17.22 2.41 10.65
N ASN A 475 -16.73 2.89 9.50
CA ASN A 475 -17.04 4.20 8.93
C ASN A 475 -16.61 5.38 9.82
N GLY A 476 -15.40 5.34 10.39
CA GLY A 476 -14.84 6.49 11.11
C GLY A 476 -13.61 6.20 11.98
N CYS A 477 -12.99 7.26 12.49
CA CYS A 477 -11.90 7.15 13.47
C CYS A 477 -12.46 7.04 14.87
N ILE A 478 -11.98 6.06 15.64
CA ILE A 478 -12.18 6.06 17.09
C ILE A 478 -11.54 7.27 17.79
N CYS A 479 -10.65 8.01 17.12
CA CYS A 479 -10.07 9.23 17.63
C CYS A 479 -11.04 10.43 17.59
N CYS A 480 -11.84 10.58 16.53
CA CYS A 480 -12.71 11.75 16.34
C CYS A 480 -14.20 11.40 16.18
N THR A 481 -14.56 10.56 15.20
CA THR A 481 -15.97 10.34 14.80
C THR A 481 -16.65 9.20 15.57
N LEU A 482 -15.94 8.14 15.96
CA LEU A 482 -16.49 6.94 16.60
C LEU A 482 -16.24 6.86 18.11
N ARG A 483 -15.89 7.99 18.76
CA ARG A 483 -15.61 8.01 20.22
C ARG A 483 -16.82 7.53 21.05
N GLY A 484 -18.03 7.93 20.65
CA GLY A 484 -19.27 7.52 21.31
C GLY A 484 -19.59 6.02 21.14
N ASP A 485 -19.36 5.49 19.94
CA ASP A 485 -19.57 4.06 19.63
C ASP A 485 -18.57 3.18 20.39
N LEU A 486 -17.30 3.60 20.46
CA LEU A 486 -16.28 2.92 21.26
C LEU A 486 -16.67 2.86 22.73
N LEU A 487 -17.14 3.99 23.30
CA LEU A 487 -17.58 4.06 24.69
C LEU A 487 -18.76 3.11 24.96
N SER A 488 -19.74 3.05 24.06
CA SER A 488 -20.90 2.16 24.16
C SER A 488 -20.50 0.67 24.12
N GLU A 489 -19.61 0.28 23.19
CA GLU A 489 -19.17 -1.11 23.06
C GLU A 489 -18.31 -1.56 24.25
N LEU A 490 -17.42 -0.71 24.75
CA LEU A 490 -16.66 -0.98 25.98
C LEU A 490 -17.60 -1.17 27.17
N ALA A 491 -18.59 -0.30 27.32
CA ALA A 491 -19.58 -0.42 28.37
C ALA A 491 -20.35 -1.75 28.27
N ARG A 492 -20.78 -2.14 27.07
CA ARG A 492 -21.46 -3.43 26.83
C ARG A 492 -20.58 -4.61 27.24
N LEU A 493 -19.30 -4.59 26.87
CA LEU A 493 -18.34 -5.65 27.22
C LEU A 493 -18.14 -5.79 28.73
N THR A 494 -18.12 -4.68 29.49
CA THR A 494 -17.95 -4.73 30.96
C THR A 494 -19.10 -5.47 31.68
N THR A 495 -20.29 -5.51 31.08
CA THR A 495 -21.45 -6.24 31.65
C THR A 495 -21.37 -7.75 31.42
N GLN A 496 -20.52 -8.21 30.50
CA GLN A 496 -20.34 -9.62 30.17
C GLN A 496 -19.25 -10.23 31.06
N LYS A 497 -19.60 -11.21 31.89
CA LYS A 497 -18.64 -11.92 32.77
C LYS A 497 -17.60 -12.78 32.02
N GLU A 498 -17.69 -12.84 30.70
CA GLU A 498 -16.87 -13.72 29.86
C GLU A 498 -15.59 -13.04 29.34
N VAL A 499 -15.48 -11.71 29.43
CA VAL A 499 -14.31 -10.95 28.95
C VAL A 499 -13.51 -10.41 30.13
N GLU A 500 -12.19 -10.61 30.11
CA GLU A 500 -11.24 -10.14 31.12
C GLU A 500 -10.34 -9.01 30.62
N TYR A 501 -10.12 -8.92 29.30
CA TYR A 501 -9.24 -7.94 28.70
C TYR A 501 -9.77 -7.52 27.32
N VAL A 502 -9.59 -6.26 26.93
CA VAL A 502 -9.99 -5.75 25.61
C VAL A 502 -8.75 -5.25 24.88
N VAL A 503 -8.53 -5.74 23.67
CA VAL A 503 -7.49 -5.22 22.75
C VAL A 503 -8.18 -4.36 21.71
N ILE A 504 -7.75 -3.11 21.59
CA ILE A 504 -8.28 -2.16 20.60
C ILE A 504 -7.20 -1.97 19.53
N GLU A 505 -7.47 -2.44 18.32
CA GLU A 505 -6.68 -2.10 17.14
C GLU A 505 -7.25 -0.81 16.55
N SER A 506 -6.51 0.28 16.69
CA SER A 506 -6.84 1.56 16.08
C SER A 506 -6.36 1.61 14.63
N THR A 507 -6.91 2.55 13.86
CA THR A 507 -6.43 2.79 12.49
C THR A 507 -5.01 3.33 12.52
N GLY A 508 -4.26 3.14 11.44
CA GLY A 508 -2.90 3.69 11.31
C GLY A 508 -2.83 5.22 11.42
N ILE A 509 -3.99 5.90 11.26
CA ILE A 509 -4.13 7.35 11.33
C ILE A 509 -4.68 7.88 12.67
N SER A 510 -4.89 7.01 13.66
CA SER A 510 -5.52 7.40 14.93
C SER A 510 -4.59 8.21 15.84
N GLU A 511 -5.17 9.22 16.52
CA GLU A 511 -4.52 9.94 17.60
C GLU A 511 -4.57 9.19 18.93
N PRO A 512 -3.41 8.86 19.51
CA PRO A 512 -3.39 8.12 20.76
C PRO A 512 -4.01 8.87 21.95
N MET A 513 -3.82 10.20 22.03
CA MET A 513 -4.36 11.01 23.13
C MET A 513 -5.88 11.04 23.12
N GLN A 514 -6.50 11.32 21.97
CA GLN A 514 -7.96 11.38 21.84
C GLN A 514 -8.62 10.03 22.15
N VAL A 515 -7.97 8.93 21.75
CA VAL A 515 -8.42 7.58 22.12
C VAL A 515 -8.34 7.37 23.63
N ALA A 516 -7.22 7.74 24.27
CA ALA A 516 -7.06 7.60 25.72
C ALA A 516 -8.03 8.47 26.52
N GLU A 517 -8.31 9.70 26.08
CA GLU A 517 -9.28 10.60 26.72
C GLU A 517 -10.68 10.00 26.82
N THR A 518 -11.05 9.09 25.91
CA THR A 518 -12.34 8.39 25.94
C THR A 518 -12.54 7.60 27.25
N PHE A 519 -11.47 7.26 27.98
CA PHE A 519 -11.52 6.58 29.27
C PHE A 519 -11.61 7.53 30.48
N THR A 520 -11.64 8.85 30.28
CA THR A 520 -11.70 9.85 31.37
C THR A 520 -13.13 10.05 31.90
N ALA A 521 -13.24 10.54 33.14
CA ALA A 521 -14.54 10.82 33.76
C ALA A 521 -15.19 12.07 33.13
N GLU A 522 -14.36 13.04 32.76
CA GLU A 522 -14.72 14.31 32.14
C GLU A 522 -15.38 14.08 30.78
N PHE A 523 -14.80 13.23 29.94
CA PHE A 523 -15.38 12.86 28.65
C PHE A 523 -16.73 12.13 28.80
N SER A 524 -16.81 11.18 29.76
CA SER A 524 -18.05 10.47 30.06
C SER A 524 -19.18 11.44 30.47
N ALA A 525 -18.85 12.47 31.25
CA ALA A 525 -19.81 13.49 31.68
C ALA A 525 -20.23 14.43 30.53
N ALA A 526 -19.27 14.84 29.68
CA ALA A 526 -19.53 15.69 28.52
C ALA A 526 -20.47 15.00 27.50
N MET A 527 -20.29 13.69 27.26
CA MET A 527 -21.15 12.91 26.38
C MET A 527 -22.59 12.79 26.90
N VAL A 528 -22.78 12.62 28.21
CA VAL A 528 -24.13 12.60 28.80
C VAL A 528 -24.83 13.95 28.68
N GLN A 529 -24.09 15.05 28.80
CA GLN A 529 -24.64 16.39 28.60
C GLN A 529 -25.02 16.63 27.13
N ALA A 530 -24.16 16.25 26.18
CA ALA A 530 -24.44 16.33 24.75
C ALA A 530 -25.63 15.46 24.34
N GLU A 531 -25.77 14.27 24.94
CA GLU A 531 -26.93 13.38 24.73
C GLU A 531 -28.24 14.00 25.21
N ALA A 532 -28.23 14.66 26.37
CA ALA A 532 -29.41 15.34 26.92
C ALA A 532 -29.89 16.51 26.05
N GLU A 533 -29.02 17.04 25.19
CA GLU A 533 -29.29 18.14 24.26
C GLU A 533 -29.63 17.66 22.83
N GLY A 534 -29.64 16.35 22.56
CA GLY A 534 -30.12 15.78 21.29
C GLY A 534 -29.29 14.66 20.65
N GLY A 535 -28.53 13.86 21.43
CA GLY A 535 -27.55 12.90 20.92
C GLY A 535 -28.07 11.65 20.17
N VAL A 536 -27.13 11.00 19.47
CA VAL A 536 -27.30 9.98 18.41
C VAL A 536 -27.40 8.53 18.92
N LEU A 537 -27.21 8.27 20.23
CA LEU A 537 -27.18 6.90 20.74
C LEU A 537 -28.57 6.27 20.88
N ASP A 538 -28.62 4.94 20.79
CA ASP A 538 -29.83 4.15 20.93
C ASP A 538 -30.36 4.09 22.38
N GLU A 539 -31.60 3.62 22.57
CA GLU A 539 -32.28 3.56 23.89
C GLU A 539 -31.57 2.67 24.93
N GLU A 540 -30.72 1.74 24.47
CA GLU A 540 -29.96 0.83 25.33
C GLU A 540 -28.62 1.45 25.75
N GLY A 541 -27.90 2.09 24.82
CA GLY A 541 -26.73 2.91 25.07
C GLY A 541 -27.00 4.06 26.04
N LYS A 542 -28.13 4.76 25.90
CA LYS A 542 -28.58 5.80 26.84
C LYS A 542 -28.69 5.33 28.29
N LYS A 543 -29.26 4.14 28.52
CA LYS A 543 -29.38 3.57 29.87
C LYS A 543 -28.03 3.17 30.46
N ILE A 544 -27.11 2.72 29.61
CA ILE A 544 -25.77 2.29 30.00
C ILE A 544 -24.91 3.50 30.34
N LEU A 545 -24.98 4.57 29.55
CA LEU A 545 -24.30 5.86 29.82
C LEU A 545 -24.79 6.53 31.10
N ASP A 546 -26.10 6.55 31.35
CA ASP A 546 -26.66 7.04 32.62
C ASP A 546 -26.16 6.22 33.81
N GLN A 547 -26.05 4.89 33.67
CA GLN A 547 -25.49 4.02 34.71
C GLN A 547 -24.00 4.31 34.96
N ILE A 548 -23.21 4.51 33.91
CA ILE A 548 -21.78 4.86 34.00
C ILE A 548 -21.59 6.20 34.70
N ASN A 549 -22.40 7.21 34.36
CA ASN A 549 -22.33 8.52 34.99
C ASN A 549 -22.73 8.47 36.46
N THR A 550 -23.77 7.69 36.80
CA THR A 550 -24.18 7.48 38.21
C THR A 550 -23.09 6.76 39.03
N LEU A 551 -22.29 5.92 38.38
CA LEU A 551 -21.15 5.24 38.99
C LEU A 551 -19.90 6.14 39.06
N GLY A 552 -19.83 7.23 38.29
CA GLY A 552 -18.73 8.20 38.33
C GLY A 552 -17.73 8.07 37.16
N GLY A 553 -18.11 7.45 36.04
CA GLY A 553 -17.32 7.41 34.79
C GLY A 553 -16.78 6.03 34.41
N LEU A 554 -16.39 5.85 33.14
CA LEU A 554 -15.93 4.57 32.59
C LEU A 554 -14.70 4.01 33.32
N HIS A 555 -13.83 4.88 33.83
CA HIS A 555 -12.62 4.51 34.57
C HIS A 555 -12.88 3.62 35.80
N GLN A 556 -14.10 3.59 36.34
CA GLN A 556 -14.46 2.69 37.45
C GLN A 556 -14.81 1.27 36.98
N LEU A 557 -15.14 1.09 35.70
CA LEU A 557 -15.53 -0.19 35.10
C LEU A 557 -14.40 -0.82 34.27
N SER A 558 -13.61 0.01 33.60
CA SER A 558 -12.47 -0.41 32.79
C SER A 558 -11.34 0.60 32.87
N THR A 559 -10.11 0.12 32.95
CA THR A 559 -8.90 0.95 32.99
C THR A 559 -8.06 0.73 31.73
N LEU A 560 -7.48 1.80 31.18
CA LEU A 560 -6.50 1.70 30.10
C LEU A 560 -5.19 1.15 30.69
N ASP A 561 -4.74 0.00 30.19
CA ASP A 561 -3.60 -0.75 30.77
C ASP A 561 -2.24 -0.35 30.17
N THR A 562 -2.13 -0.42 28.84
CA THR A 562 -0.88 -0.26 28.09
C THR A 562 -1.18 0.26 26.68
N THR A 563 -0.41 1.23 26.19
CA THR A 563 -0.44 1.67 24.78
C THR A 563 0.73 1.04 24.01
N VAL A 564 0.45 0.50 22.83
CA VAL A 564 1.45 -0.24 22.02
C VAL A 564 1.52 0.34 20.62
N THR A 565 2.70 0.78 20.21
CA THR A 565 2.96 1.28 18.85
C THR A 565 3.80 0.28 18.06
N VAL A 566 3.33 -0.13 16.88
CA VAL A 566 4.02 -1.07 15.98
C VAL A 566 4.67 -0.30 14.83
N ILE A 567 6.00 -0.25 14.85
CA ILE A 567 6.82 0.49 13.89
C ILE A 567 7.33 -0.44 12.81
N ASP A 568 7.18 -0.03 11.55
CA ASP A 568 7.88 -0.63 10.41
C ASP A 568 9.34 -0.17 10.38
N ALA A 569 10.28 -1.01 10.82
CA ALA A 569 11.69 -0.65 10.81
C ALA A 569 12.25 -0.41 9.40
N PHE A 570 11.68 -1.04 8.36
CA PHE A 570 12.20 -0.90 7.01
C PHE A 570 11.90 0.49 6.42
N ASN A 571 10.70 1.00 6.67
CA ASN A 571 10.20 2.27 6.10
C ASN A 571 10.26 3.47 7.08
N LEU A 572 10.64 3.27 8.35
CA LEU A 572 10.60 4.36 9.35
C LEU A 572 11.39 5.60 8.91
N LEU A 573 12.63 5.41 8.45
CA LEU A 573 13.50 6.54 8.10
C LEU A 573 13.05 7.27 6.84
N SER A 574 12.50 6.55 5.85
CA SER A 574 11.95 7.18 4.65
C SER A 574 10.68 7.95 4.98
N ASN A 575 9.81 7.41 5.83
CA ASN A 575 8.54 8.03 6.19
C ASN A 575 8.71 9.31 7.02
N LEU A 576 9.81 9.45 7.76
CA LEU A 576 10.16 10.68 8.49
C LEU A 576 10.74 11.78 7.59
N ASP A 577 11.15 11.43 6.37
CA ASP A 577 11.73 12.35 5.39
C ASP A 577 10.70 12.78 4.30
N THR A 578 9.41 12.40 4.44
CA THR A 578 8.32 12.76 3.51
C THR A 578 7.59 14.04 3.92
N THR A 579 6.84 14.63 2.98
CA THR A 579 5.95 15.79 3.19
C THR A 579 4.49 15.47 2.88
N ASP A 580 4.16 14.19 2.73
CA ASP A 580 2.82 13.80 2.35
C ASP A 580 1.87 14.11 3.52
N PHE A 581 0.78 14.81 3.21
CA PHE A 581 -0.32 14.98 4.13
C PHE A 581 -1.05 13.65 4.32
N LEU A 582 -1.78 13.52 5.43
CA LEU A 582 -2.65 12.36 5.60
C LEU A 582 -3.68 12.28 4.44
N SER A 583 -4.17 13.43 3.97
CA SER A 583 -5.08 13.55 2.81
C SER A 583 -4.47 13.08 1.50
N ASP A 584 -3.18 13.31 1.25
CA ASP A 584 -2.49 12.87 0.02
C ASP A 584 -2.42 11.33 -0.07
N ARG A 585 -2.28 10.66 1.08
CA ARG A 585 -2.07 9.21 1.17
C ARG A 585 -3.37 8.43 1.36
N TYR A 586 -4.33 8.98 2.10
CA TYR A 586 -5.57 8.29 2.46
C TYR A 586 -6.81 8.86 1.75
N GLY A 587 -6.70 10.03 1.11
CA GLY A 587 -7.75 10.69 0.33
C GLY A 587 -8.51 11.76 1.12
N SER A 588 -8.74 12.92 0.51
CA SER A 588 -9.42 14.10 1.09
C SER A 588 -10.82 13.82 1.62
N ASP A 589 -11.53 12.85 1.04
CA ASP A 589 -12.93 12.54 1.39
C ASP A 589 -13.06 11.69 2.68
N THR A 590 -11.94 11.17 3.19
CA THR A 590 -11.91 10.25 4.35
C THR A 590 -11.34 10.87 5.62
N ILE A 591 -10.72 12.03 5.48
CA ILE A 591 -10.10 12.81 6.55
C ILE A 591 -10.94 14.07 6.71
N ILE A 592 -11.15 14.49 7.96
CA ILE A 592 -11.92 15.71 8.22
C ILE A 592 -11.18 16.88 7.55
N PRO A 593 -11.84 17.76 6.78
CA PRO A 593 -11.16 18.81 6.02
C PRO A 593 -10.22 19.70 6.85
N GLU A 594 -10.44 19.80 8.17
CA GLU A 594 -9.60 20.57 9.10
C GLU A 594 -8.35 19.80 9.60
N ASP A 595 -8.15 18.53 9.23
CA ASP A 595 -7.01 17.71 9.67
C ASP A 595 -5.84 17.78 8.67
N GLU A 596 -5.05 18.84 8.81
CA GLU A 596 -3.87 19.16 7.96
C GLU A 596 -2.58 18.46 8.39
N ARG A 597 -2.65 17.37 9.17
CA ARG A 597 -1.44 16.74 9.69
C ARG A 597 -0.70 15.96 8.62
N THR A 598 0.62 15.88 8.80
CA THR A 598 1.47 15.03 7.99
C THR A 598 1.65 13.65 8.61
N ILE A 599 2.03 12.68 7.78
CA ILE A 599 2.35 11.32 8.23
C ILE A 599 3.49 11.34 9.27
N SER A 600 4.47 12.23 9.09
CA SER A 600 5.62 12.36 9.98
C SER A 600 5.22 12.79 11.39
N ASP A 601 4.36 13.80 11.53
CA ASP A 601 3.90 14.29 12.84
C ASP A 601 3.13 13.20 13.59
N LEU A 602 2.16 12.58 12.92
CA LEU A 602 1.37 11.52 13.51
C LEU A 602 2.23 10.33 13.95
N MET A 603 3.19 9.91 13.12
CA MET A 603 4.10 8.83 13.48
C MET A 603 4.93 9.16 14.72
N VAL A 604 5.41 10.40 14.86
CA VAL A 604 6.15 10.83 16.03
C VAL A 604 5.25 10.86 17.27
N ASP A 605 4.03 11.38 17.18
CA ASP A 605 3.08 11.41 18.29
C ASP A 605 2.74 9.99 18.77
N GLN A 606 2.56 9.05 17.83
CA GLN A 606 2.36 7.63 18.16
C GLN A 606 3.57 7.00 18.86
N ILE A 607 4.79 7.43 18.55
CA ILE A 607 6.02 6.99 19.23
C ILE A 607 6.10 7.62 20.63
N GLU A 608 5.86 8.92 20.76
CA GLU A 608 5.95 9.68 22.01
C GLU A 608 4.91 9.22 23.05
N PHE A 609 3.74 8.77 22.59
CA PHE A 609 2.64 8.35 23.46
C PHE A 609 2.73 6.89 23.94
N ALA A 610 3.52 6.05 23.27
CA ALA A 610 3.55 4.61 23.53
C ALA A 610 4.15 4.25 24.90
N ASP A 611 3.57 3.27 25.59
CA ASP A 611 4.20 2.61 26.74
C ASP A 611 5.15 1.49 26.29
N VAL A 612 4.78 0.81 25.20
CA VAL A 612 5.57 -0.25 24.58
C VAL A 612 5.68 0.02 23.08
N ILE A 613 6.90 -0.05 22.55
CA ILE A 613 7.16 0.14 21.13
C ILE A 613 7.69 -1.17 20.55
N LEU A 614 6.99 -1.72 19.59
CA LEU A 614 7.39 -2.89 18.82
C LEU A 614 8.03 -2.43 17.51
N ILE A 615 9.36 -2.50 17.44
CA ILE A 615 10.10 -2.27 16.21
C ILE A 615 10.08 -3.57 15.42
N ASN A 616 9.17 -3.68 14.46
CA ASN A 616 8.91 -4.87 13.66
C ASN A 616 9.73 -4.86 12.35
N LYS A 617 9.82 -6.03 11.69
CA LYS A 617 10.60 -6.25 10.47
C LYS A 617 12.12 -6.05 10.64
N MET A 618 12.64 -6.30 11.84
CA MET A 618 14.07 -6.15 12.13
C MET A 618 14.98 -7.11 11.34
N ASP A 619 14.41 -8.19 10.83
CA ASP A 619 15.02 -9.13 9.89
C ASP A 619 15.37 -8.48 8.54
N MET A 620 14.56 -7.51 8.07
CA MET A 620 14.83 -6.78 6.82
C MET A 620 16.05 -5.85 6.91
N LEU A 621 16.53 -5.57 8.13
CA LEU A 621 17.70 -4.74 8.39
C LEU A 621 18.94 -5.57 8.78
N ALA A 622 18.92 -6.89 8.61
CA ALA A 622 20.04 -7.77 8.96
C ALA A 622 21.37 -7.37 8.28
N ASP A 623 21.30 -6.93 7.01
CA ASP A 623 22.45 -6.48 6.23
C ASP A 623 22.77 -4.99 6.38
N ARG A 624 21.97 -4.24 7.18
CA ARG A 624 22.12 -2.80 7.43
C ARG A 624 22.22 -2.50 8.93
N PRO A 625 23.29 -2.94 9.61
CA PRO A 625 23.43 -2.76 11.05
C PRO A 625 23.44 -1.29 11.50
N GLN A 626 23.87 -0.38 10.62
CA GLN A 626 23.88 1.06 10.87
C GLN A 626 22.46 1.63 10.95
N ASP A 627 21.58 1.27 10.01
CA ASP A 627 20.18 1.72 10.00
C ASP A 627 19.40 1.16 11.20
N ARG A 628 19.65 -0.12 11.54
CA ARG A 628 19.06 -0.76 12.73
C ARG A 628 19.38 0.03 14.01
N GLU A 629 20.64 0.40 14.17
CA GLU A 629 21.08 1.14 15.34
C GLU A 629 20.57 2.58 15.33
N ARG A 630 20.50 3.21 14.16
CA ARG A 630 19.90 4.55 13.97
C ARG A 630 18.44 4.58 14.40
N ILE A 631 17.64 3.60 13.98
CA ILE A 631 16.22 3.47 14.33
C ILE A 631 16.04 3.28 15.83
N LEU A 632 16.79 2.37 16.44
CA LEU A 632 16.73 2.13 17.89
C LEU A 632 17.03 3.38 18.69
N ARG A 633 18.05 4.15 18.28
CA ARG A 633 18.39 5.42 18.92
C ARG A 633 17.29 6.44 18.75
N LEU A 634 16.82 6.64 17.51
CA LEU A 634 15.75 7.58 17.23
C LEU A 634 14.51 7.30 18.09
N VAL A 635 14.05 6.05 18.12
CA VAL A 635 12.89 5.65 18.94
C VAL A 635 13.15 5.86 20.43
N THR A 636 14.34 5.53 20.93
CA THR A 636 14.68 5.73 22.36
C THR A 636 14.84 7.22 22.71
N THR A 637 15.22 8.05 21.73
CA THR A 637 15.31 9.52 21.82
C THR A 637 14.01 10.23 21.45
N LEU A 638 12.99 9.50 20.98
CA LEU A 638 11.62 9.98 20.79
C LEU A 638 10.62 9.38 21.77
N ASN A 639 10.97 8.35 22.55
CA ASN A 639 10.34 8.03 23.83
C ASN A 639 11.31 7.30 24.78
N PRO A 640 11.84 7.95 25.86
CA PRO A 640 12.87 7.33 26.70
C PRO A 640 12.23 6.46 27.78
N SER A 641 10.91 6.57 27.94
CA SER A 641 10.14 5.92 28.99
C SER A 641 9.43 4.67 28.49
N ALA A 642 9.29 4.53 27.17
CA ALA A 642 8.71 3.36 26.53
C ALA A 642 9.62 2.15 26.63
N LYS A 643 9.01 0.98 26.78
CA LYS A 643 9.70 -0.29 26.62
C LYS A 643 9.84 -0.60 25.13
N VAL A 644 11.06 -0.60 24.62
CA VAL A 644 11.35 -0.90 23.21
C VAL A 644 11.63 -2.39 23.03
N LEU A 645 10.87 -3.05 22.15
CA LEU A 645 10.97 -4.47 21.81
C LEU A 645 11.26 -4.62 20.32
N GLN A 646 12.25 -5.45 19.99
CA GLN A 646 12.64 -5.72 18.60
C GLN A 646 12.00 -7.03 18.15
N THR A 647 11.27 -7.00 17.04
CA THR A 647 10.51 -8.16 16.56
C THR A 647 10.68 -8.37 15.05
N SER A 648 10.40 -9.60 14.65
CA SER A 648 10.23 -10.02 13.26
C SER A 648 8.91 -10.76 13.19
N TYR A 649 8.08 -10.44 12.19
CA TYR A 649 6.72 -10.98 12.05
C TYR A 649 5.85 -10.76 13.31
N SER A 650 6.05 -9.64 14.01
CA SER A 650 5.32 -9.27 15.23
C SER A 650 5.38 -10.31 16.37
N ARG A 651 6.35 -11.25 16.33
CA ARG A 651 6.52 -12.26 17.37
C ARG A 651 7.11 -11.65 18.64
N VAL A 652 6.32 -11.61 19.68
CA VAL A 652 6.69 -11.09 21.01
C VAL A 652 6.06 -11.94 22.11
N ASP A 653 6.64 -11.95 23.30
CA ASP A 653 5.93 -12.49 24.47
C ASP A 653 4.72 -11.59 24.77
N VAL A 654 3.51 -12.13 24.66
CA VAL A 654 2.26 -11.38 24.81
C VAL A 654 2.14 -10.72 26.20
N LYS A 655 2.78 -11.29 27.23
CA LYS A 655 2.82 -10.70 28.59
C LYS A 655 3.64 -9.42 28.68
N GLU A 656 4.43 -9.11 27.65
CA GLU A 656 5.19 -7.86 27.57
C GLU A 656 4.35 -6.71 27.02
N ILE A 657 3.16 -6.99 26.48
CA ILE A 657 2.26 -6.01 25.86
C ILE A 657 0.83 -6.01 26.43
N LEU A 658 0.41 -7.08 27.12
CA LEU A 658 -0.90 -7.17 27.80
C LEU A 658 -0.73 -7.29 29.32
N ASP A 659 -1.67 -6.70 30.07
CA ASP A 659 -1.74 -6.75 31.54
C ASP A 659 -0.43 -6.26 32.21
N THR A 660 0.12 -5.17 31.70
CA THR A 660 1.41 -4.64 32.16
C THR A 660 1.28 -3.51 33.18
N GLY A 661 0.12 -2.86 33.24
CA GLY A 661 -0.20 -1.75 34.14
C GLY A 661 0.70 -0.53 33.95
N ARG A 662 1.17 -0.27 32.71
CA ARG A 662 2.18 0.75 32.42
C ARG A 662 1.61 2.14 32.16
N PHE A 663 0.35 2.22 31.73
CA PHE A 663 -0.25 3.48 31.32
C PHE A 663 -0.50 4.43 32.49
N ASP A 664 -0.18 5.72 32.30
CA ASP A 664 -0.40 6.80 33.27
C ASP A 664 -0.86 8.06 32.53
N PHE A 665 -2.09 8.51 32.81
CA PHE A 665 -2.70 9.69 32.21
C PHE A 665 -1.91 10.98 32.45
N ILE A 666 -1.37 11.18 33.65
CA ILE A 666 -0.62 12.40 33.97
C ILE A 666 0.68 12.42 33.18
N LYS A 667 1.33 11.26 33.07
CA LYS A 667 2.54 11.09 32.26
C LYS A 667 2.25 11.31 30.77
N ALA A 668 1.17 10.75 30.26
CA ALA A 668 0.73 10.90 28.88
C ALA A 668 0.36 12.36 28.53
N ALA A 669 -0.41 13.03 29.38
CA ALA A 669 -0.85 14.43 29.19
C ALA A 669 0.31 15.44 29.32
N SER A 670 1.34 15.12 30.13
CA SER A 670 2.54 15.97 30.24
C SER A 670 3.46 15.93 29.01
N GLY A 671 3.15 15.09 28.01
CA GLY A 671 3.56 15.29 26.62
C GLY A 671 5.05 15.49 26.37
N ALA A 672 5.93 14.75 27.06
CA ALA A 672 7.24 14.28 26.57
C ALA A 672 8.17 13.80 27.70
N GLY A 673 8.70 12.56 27.60
CA GLY A 673 9.71 12.03 28.52
C GLY A 673 11.04 12.81 28.59
N TRP A 674 11.35 13.66 27.59
CA TRP A 674 12.58 14.47 27.53
C TRP A 674 12.65 15.55 28.60
N LEU A 675 11.55 16.26 28.85
CA LEU A 675 11.50 17.36 29.83
C LEU A 675 11.86 16.85 31.23
N ARG A 676 11.42 15.64 31.59
CA ARG A 676 11.86 14.94 32.80
C ARG A 676 13.34 14.57 32.78
N SER A 677 13.84 14.01 31.67
CA SER A 677 15.26 13.64 31.53
C SER A 677 16.20 14.85 31.55
N LEU A 678 15.75 16.02 31.10
CA LEU A 678 16.49 17.29 31.11
C LEU A 678 16.48 17.96 32.49
N HIS A 679 15.42 17.78 33.28
CA HIS A 679 15.31 18.29 34.66
C HIS A 679 16.03 17.40 35.68
N GLU A 680 16.42 16.17 35.32
CA GLU A 680 17.26 15.31 36.16
C GLU A 680 18.70 15.85 36.28
N MET A 681 18.87 16.79 37.21
CA MET A 681 20.17 17.35 37.60
C MET A 681 21.06 16.28 38.25
N SER A 682 22.22 15.99 37.66
CA SER A 682 23.21 15.06 38.21
C SER A 682 24.40 15.79 38.83
N LYS A 683 24.93 15.30 39.96
CA LYS A 683 26.12 15.87 40.61
C LYS A 683 27.37 15.50 39.82
N LEU A 684 27.98 16.46 39.13
CA LEU A 684 29.26 16.28 38.45
C LEU A 684 30.41 16.89 39.28
N LYS A 685 31.47 16.09 39.47
CA LYS A 685 32.74 16.55 40.06
C LYS A 685 33.65 17.07 38.95
N MET A 686 33.95 18.36 38.97
CA MET A 686 34.91 18.96 38.04
C MET A 686 36.36 18.65 38.48
N GLY A 687 37.30 18.73 37.54
CA GLY A 687 38.73 18.44 37.77
C GLY A 687 39.43 19.35 38.79
N ASN A 688 38.77 20.40 39.27
CA ASN A 688 39.21 21.28 40.35
C ASN A 688 38.65 20.88 41.74
N GLY A 689 37.84 19.82 41.82
CA GLY A 689 37.22 19.33 43.07
C GLY A 689 35.90 20.01 43.46
N GLU A 690 35.37 20.94 42.66
CA GLU A 690 34.05 21.53 42.90
C GLU A 690 32.92 20.63 42.35
N GLU A 691 31.87 20.46 43.14
CA GLU A 691 30.63 19.77 42.75
C GLU A 691 29.64 20.79 42.18
N ARG A 692 29.24 20.61 40.91
CA ARG A 692 28.15 21.38 40.30
C ARG A 692 27.04 20.45 39.85
N TRP A 693 25.81 20.94 39.98
CA TRP A 693 24.64 20.31 39.39
C TRP A 693 24.59 20.72 37.92
N ALA A 694 24.57 19.74 37.03
CA ALA A 694 24.40 19.96 35.60
C ALA A 694 23.60 18.79 35.00
N PRO A 695 22.81 19.05 33.93
CA PRO A 695 22.16 17.98 33.18
C PRO A 695 23.21 16.98 32.71
N LYS A 696 22.89 15.69 32.79
CA LYS A 696 23.80 14.60 32.44
C LYS A 696 24.23 14.79 30.97
N PRO A 697 25.51 15.02 30.65
CA PRO A 697 25.92 15.12 29.26
C PRO A 697 25.85 13.72 28.65
N GLU A 698 24.74 13.41 27.97
CA GLU A 698 24.72 12.32 27.01
C GLU A 698 25.37 12.81 25.72
N THR A 699 26.68 12.95 25.74
CA THR A 699 27.46 13.23 24.54
C THR A 699 28.84 12.61 24.66
N LEU A 700 29.08 11.53 23.89
CA LEU A 700 30.29 11.38 23.06
C LEU A 700 30.39 10.09 22.23
N GLU A 701 29.47 9.13 22.35
CA GLU A 701 29.72 7.82 21.71
C GLU A 701 28.93 7.57 20.41
N TYR A 702 27.85 8.30 20.09
CA TYR A 702 26.86 7.82 19.10
C TYR A 702 26.09 8.85 18.20
N GLY A 703 26.47 10.14 18.15
CA GLY A 703 26.09 11.05 17.04
C GLY A 703 24.69 11.72 17.03
N ILE A 704 23.73 11.36 17.88
CA ILE A 704 22.45 12.08 18.06
C ILE A 704 22.51 12.92 19.35
N ASN A 705 22.14 14.20 19.29
CA ASN A 705 22.17 15.13 20.43
C ASN A 705 20.88 15.95 20.53
N ASN A 706 20.56 16.36 21.77
CA ASN A 706 19.47 17.30 22.07
C ASN A 706 19.99 18.48 22.89
N PHE A 707 19.33 19.63 22.81
CA PHE A 707 19.59 20.77 23.68
C PHE A 707 18.34 21.65 23.82
N VAL A 708 18.30 22.47 24.88
CA VAL A 708 17.23 23.45 25.10
C VAL A 708 17.77 24.84 24.81
N TYR A 709 17.10 25.55 23.91
CA TYR A 709 17.32 26.97 23.68
C TYR A 709 16.47 27.77 24.66
N THR A 710 17.12 28.66 25.42
CA THR A 710 16.45 29.57 26.35
C THR A 710 16.86 31.02 26.10
N ALA A 711 15.90 31.90 25.94
CA ALA A 711 16.11 33.35 25.87
C ALA A 711 15.02 34.09 26.65
N ARG A 712 15.29 35.34 27.06
CA ARG A 712 14.33 36.19 27.80
C ARG A 712 14.09 37.54 27.11
N ARG A 713 14.17 37.54 25.78
CA ARG A 713 13.79 38.68 24.94
C ARG A 713 12.79 38.18 23.91
N PRO A 714 11.79 38.97 23.50
CA PRO A 714 10.88 38.53 22.46
C PRO A 714 11.64 38.38 21.13
N PHE A 715 11.19 37.45 20.31
CA PHE A 715 11.58 37.36 18.90
C PHE A 715 11.00 38.53 18.13
N HIS A 716 11.78 39.04 17.18
CA HIS A 716 11.30 39.93 16.14
C HIS A 716 10.48 39.11 15.13
N PRO A 717 9.18 39.39 14.95
CA PRO A 717 8.26 38.52 14.20
C PRO A 717 8.75 38.25 12.78
N ARG A 718 9.05 39.31 12.00
CA ARG A 718 9.59 39.17 10.64
C ARG A 718 10.92 38.42 10.52
N ARG A 719 11.84 38.57 11.49
CA ARG A 719 13.14 37.87 11.44
C ARG A 719 12.98 36.38 11.72
N LEU A 720 12.08 36.03 12.64
CA LEU A 720 11.76 34.64 12.91
C LEU A 720 11.08 34.01 11.69
N TYR A 721 10.09 34.70 11.09
CA TYR A 721 9.41 34.25 9.88
C TYR A 721 10.39 34.00 8.73
N ASN A 722 11.26 34.98 8.42
CA ASN A 722 12.22 34.84 7.33
C ASN A 722 13.26 33.72 7.54
N LEU A 723 13.55 33.35 8.79
CA LEU A 723 14.42 32.21 9.10
C LEU A 723 13.75 30.88 8.76
N LEU A 724 12.42 30.80 8.89
CA LEU A 724 11.66 29.55 8.89
C LEU A 724 10.87 29.32 7.60
N HIS A 725 10.29 30.35 6.99
CA HIS A 725 9.28 30.27 5.92
C HIS A 725 9.68 29.49 4.66
N ASP A 726 10.98 29.38 4.37
CA ASP A 726 11.56 28.70 3.20
C ASP A 726 12.39 27.47 3.59
N LYS A 727 12.45 27.12 4.88
CA LYS A 727 13.16 25.94 5.43
C LYS A 727 12.23 24.97 6.14
N PHE A 728 11.05 25.43 6.53
CA PHE A 728 9.99 24.62 7.12
C PHE A 728 8.66 24.98 6.47
N ILE A 729 7.80 23.98 6.30
CA ILE A 729 6.40 24.22 5.97
C ILE A 729 5.72 24.64 7.26
N ILE A 730 5.15 25.84 7.28
CA ILE A 730 4.60 26.45 8.49
C ILE A 730 3.10 26.20 8.49
N LEU A 731 2.62 25.52 9.52
CA LEU A 731 1.19 25.33 9.77
C LEU A 731 0.75 26.24 10.93
N GLN A 732 -0.33 27.00 10.72
CA GLN A 732 -0.95 27.87 11.72
C GLN A 732 -2.45 27.61 11.68
N ASN A 733 -3.07 27.42 12.85
CA ASN A 733 -4.53 27.28 12.93
C ASN A 733 -5.14 28.62 13.36
N ALA A 734 -5.95 29.21 12.48
CA ALA A 734 -6.92 30.25 12.84
C ALA A 734 -8.15 29.62 13.52
N ALA A 735 -8.76 30.33 14.46
CA ALA A 735 -10.05 29.96 15.01
C ALA A 735 -11.15 30.17 13.96
N ASP A 736 -11.92 29.12 13.68
CA ASP A 736 -13.23 29.08 13.01
C ASP A 736 -13.68 30.35 12.25
N ASP A 737 -13.33 30.46 10.96
CA ASP A 737 -14.19 31.15 9.98
C ASP A 737 -15.11 30.12 9.34
N ALA A 738 -16.07 29.64 10.14
CA ALA A 738 -17.26 28.99 9.63
C ALA A 738 -18.37 30.05 9.47
N ASP A 739 -18.95 30.10 8.27
CA ASP A 739 -20.17 30.80 7.86
C ASP A 739 -20.02 32.26 7.41
N ASP A 740 -19.87 32.45 6.08
CA ASP A 740 -20.66 33.41 5.31
C ASP A 740 -20.59 33.07 3.81
N ASP A 741 -21.35 32.06 3.38
CA ASP A 741 -21.78 31.89 1.98
C ASP A 741 -23.22 31.37 1.96
N ASP A 742 -24.14 32.26 2.35
CA ASP A 742 -25.58 32.10 2.15
C ASP A 742 -25.92 32.20 0.66
N GLU A 743 -26.42 31.09 0.13
CA GLU A 743 -27.39 30.90 -0.95
C GLU A 743 -27.73 32.12 -1.85
N GLU A 744 -27.28 32.10 -3.12
CA GLU A 744 -28.13 32.52 -4.24
C GLU A 744 -28.26 31.40 -5.29
N GLN A 745 -29.42 30.75 -5.24
CA GLN A 745 -29.97 29.91 -6.28
C GLN A 745 -30.24 30.74 -7.54
N GLU A 746 -29.66 30.37 -8.68
CA GLU A 746 -30.30 30.60 -9.98
C GLU A 746 -30.35 29.32 -10.81
N GLU A 747 -31.58 28.86 -11.05
CA GLU A 747 -31.92 27.82 -12.01
C GLU A 747 -31.65 28.28 -13.45
N GLY A 748 -31.09 27.39 -14.28
CA GLY A 748 -30.89 27.66 -15.71
C GLY A 748 -30.54 26.40 -16.51
N GLU A 749 -31.57 25.76 -17.03
CA GLU A 749 -31.62 24.51 -17.81
C GLU A 749 -30.65 24.33 -19.02
N ASN A 750 -30.28 23.05 -19.24
CA ASN A 750 -30.12 22.32 -20.52
C ASN A 750 -29.04 22.77 -21.55
N ALA A 751 -28.03 21.93 -21.81
CA ALA A 751 -27.99 20.99 -22.94
C ALA A 751 -26.57 20.44 -23.26
N SER A 752 -26.54 19.14 -23.55
CA SER A 752 -25.58 18.32 -24.30
C SER A 752 -24.55 18.99 -25.21
N ASP A 753 -23.30 18.52 -25.20
CA ASP A 753 -22.72 17.66 -26.27
C ASP A 753 -21.20 17.39 -26.12
N ALA A 754 -20.86 16.10 -26.27
CA ALA A 754 -19.73 15.47 -26.96
C ALA A 754 -18.28 16.05 -26.95
N GLU A 755 -17.39 15.14 -26.53
CA GLU A 755 -16.12 14.69 -27.16
C GLU A 755 -14.94 15.64 -27.45
N SER A 756 -13.80 15.19 -26.93
CA SER A 756 -12.44 15.17 -27.51
C SER A 756 -11.80 16.50 -27.93
N ASP A 757 -10.61 16.80 -27.40
CA ASP A 757 -9.34 16.46 -28.07
C ASP A 757 -8.15 16.92 -27.22
N THR A 758 -7.07 16.19 -27.46
CA THR A 758 -5.67 16.23 -27.02
C THR A 758 -4.98 17.59 -26.87
N GLY A 759 -3.94 17.64 -26.02
CA GLY A 759 -2.92 18.70 -26.10
C GLY A 759 -1.93 18.78 -24.93
N ILE A 760 -0.99 17.85 -24.83
CA ILE A 760 0.31 18.09 -24.18
C ILE A 760 1.16 18.91 -25.16
N HIS A 761 1.65 20.08 -24.76
CA HIS A 761 2.90 20.73 -25.21
C HIS A 761 3.13 21.97 -24.32
N SER A 762 4.05 21.91 -23.35
CA SER A 762 5.47 22.28 -23.45
C SER A 762 5.73 23.79 -23.53
N GLU A 763 6.39 24.28 -22.48
CA GLU A 763 7.19 25.50 -22.32
C GLU A 763 7.46 26.34 -23.57
N SER A 764 7.17 27.64 -23.45
CA SER A 764 7.97 28.70 -24.08
C SER A 764 7.80 30.02 -23.32
N ASP A 765 8.92 30.55 -22.85
CA ASP A 765 9.13 31.93 -22.37
C ASP A 765 8.55 32.98 -23.33
N SER A 766 7.91 34.02 -22.78
CA SER A 766 8.27 35.42 -23.08
C SER A 766 7.43 36.43 -22.27
N ASP A 767 8.14 37.18 -21.42
CA ASP A 767 7.94 38.55 -20.96
C ASP A 767 6.70 39.33 -21.44
N ALA A 768 5.88 39.76 -20.47
CA ALA A 768 5.22 41.05 -20.48
C ALA A 768 4.97 41.50 -19.02
N GLU A 769 5.77 42.45 -18.55
CA GLU A 769 5.45 43.25 -17.36
C GLU A 769 4.34 44.26 -17.69
N GLU A 770 3.40 44.44 -16.77
CA GLU A 770 2.85 45.74 -16.37
C GLU A 770 2.02 45.57 -15.09
N ASP A 771 2.58 46.07 -13.99
CA ASP A 771 1.99 46.69 -12.80
C ASP A 771 0.52 46.36 -12.43
N ASP A 772 0.36 45.62 -11.33
CA ASP A 772 -0.62 45.95 -10.29
C ASP A 772 0.03 45.65 -8.92
N ASP A 773 0.28 46.71 -8.15
CA ASP A 773 0.72 46.68 -6.76
C ASP A 773 -0.41 46.11 -5.88
N ASP A 774 -0.49 44.79 -5.79
CA ASP A 774 -1.13 44.11 -4.67
C ASP A 774 0.00 43.64 -3.75
N GLU A 775 0.21 44.34 -2.62
CA GLU A 775 1.14 43.92 -1.56
C GLU A 775 0.57 42.63 -0.93
N GLY A 776 0.73 41.52 -1.65
CA GLY A 776 0.25 40.21 -1.27
C GLY A 776 0.98 39.69 -0.05
N GLU A 777 0.22 39.06 0.84
CA GLU A 777 0.71 38.30 1.98
C GLU A 777 1.91 37.43 1.58
N PRO A 778 2.93 37.28 2.44
CA PRO A 778 4.08 36.45 2.13
C PRO A 778 3.63 35.00 1.96
N THR A 779 3.51 34.55 0.71
CA THR A 779 3.17 33.16 0.37
C THR A 779 4.41 32.28 0.53
N GLN A 780 4.25 31.11 1.16
CA GLN A 780 5.36 30.17 1.30
C GLN A 780 5.76 29.58 -0.07
N PRO A 781 7.06 29.30 -0.31
CA PRO A 781 7.50 28.58 -1.50
C PRO A 781 6.86 27.19 -1.61
N ALA A 782 6.91 26.57 -2.80
CA ALA A 782 6.38 25.22 -3.00
C ALA A 782 7.05 24.20 -2.05
N PRO A 783 6.32 23.20 -1.51
CA PRO A 783 6.85 22.22 -0.55
C PRO A 783 8.18 21.56 -0.97
N GLN A 784 8.34 21.24 -2.27
CA GLN A 784 9.55 20.63 -2.79
C GLN A 784 10.78 21.55 -2.69
N GLU A 785 10.59 22.87 -2.84
CA GLU A 785 11.64 23.87 -2.69
C GLU A 785 12.04 24.05 -1.23
N ILE A 786 11.07 24.08 -0.31
CA ILE A 786 11.30 24.14 1.14
C ILE A 786 12.14 22.94 1.60
N LEU A 787 11.82 21.73 1.12
CA LEU A 787 12.61 20.53 1.42
C LEU A 787 14.04 20.62 0.88
N ALA A 788 14.21 21.09 -0.35
CA ALA A 788 15.52 21.27 -0.94
C ALA A 788 16.36 22.27 -0.13
N ASN A 789 15.75 23.38 0.28
CA ASN A 789 16.37 24.40 1.11
C ASN A 789 16.76 23.86 2.50
N LYS A 790 15.86 23.13 3.17
CA LYS A 790 16.17 22.49 4.46
C LYS A 790 17.32 21.49 4.33
N ARG A 791 17.31 20.65 3.29
CA ARG A 791 18.38 19.67 3.02
C ARG A 791 19.71 20.33 2.70
N ALA A 792 19.69 21.50 2.05
CA ALA A 792 20.89 22.27 1.75
C ALA A 792 21.40 23.09 2.95
N HIS A 793 20.56 23.34 3.97
CA HIS A 793 20.91 24.23 5.07
C HIS A 793 21.89 23.58 6.05
N PRO A 794 23.13 24.11 6.21
CA PRO A 794 24.19 23.44 6.95
C PRO A 794 23.95 23.28 8.46
N ILE A 795 23.02 24.06 9.03
CA ILE A 795 22.72 24.08 10.47
C ILE A 795 21.36 23.43 10.80
N LEU A 796 20.40 23.46 9.87
CA LEU A 796 18.99 23.05 10.12
C LEU A 796 18.64 21.70 9.47
N GLN A 797 19.46 21.23 8.53
CA GLN A 797 19.37 19.90 7.94
C GLN A 797 19.40 18.77 8.97
N PRO A 798 20.26 18.80 10.02
CA PRO A 798 20.34 17.70 10.97
C PRO A 798 19.21 17.70 12.02
N LEU A 799 18.36 18.73 12.02
CA LEU A 799 17.26 18.87 12.97
C LEU A 799 16.09 17.97 12.58
N LEU A 800 15.76 17.04 13.49
CA LEU A 800 14.69 16.06 13.32
C LEU A 800 13.41 16.50 14.03
N ARG A 801 13.50 17.02 15.26
CA ARG A 801 12.35 17.45 16.08
C ARG A 801 12.68 18.70 16.88
N SER A 802 11.70 19.55 17.09
CA SER A 802 11.75 20.59 18.12
C SER A 802 10.37 20.89 18.69
N LYS A 803 10.30 21.19 19.99
CA LYS A 803 9.03 21.44 20.69
C LYS A 803 9.25 22.44 21.83
N GLY A 804 8.26 23.27 22.12
CA GLY A 804 8.33 24.18 23.27
C GLY A 804 7.42 25.38 23.12
N PHE A 805 7.79 26.48 23.75
CA PHE A 805 7.06 27.74 23.65
C PHE A 805 7.99 28.91 23.33
N PHE A 806 7.43 29.90 22.67
CA PHE A 806 8.16 31.08 22.21
C PHE A 806 7.40 32.37 22.51
N TRP A 807 8.14 33.49 22.52
CA TRP A 807 7.58 34.81 22.81
C TRP A 807 7.83 35.75 21.63
N LEU A 808 6.75 36.31 21.06
CA LEU A 808 6.78 37.29 19.98
C LEU A 808 6.65 38.73 20.51
N ALA A 809 7.33 39.67 19.86
CA ALA A 809 7.29 41.09 20.25
C ALA A 809 5.89 41.71 20.10
N THR A 810 5.13 41.27 19.11
CA THR A 810 3.77 41.75 18.77
C THR A 810 2.68 41.15 19.67
N ARG A 811 2.99 40.08 20.41
CA ARG A 811 2.03 39.32 21.25
C ARG A 811 2.56 39.23 22.67
N PRO A 812 2.52 40.33 23.45
CA PRO A 812 3.22 40.43 24.73
C PRO A 812 2.53 39.70 25.89
N TYR A 813 1.26 39.31 25.73
CA TYR A 813 0.41 38.75 26.80
C TYR A 813 0.26 37.22 26.74
N GLN A 814 0.47 36.61 25.57
CA GLN A 814 0.43 35.15 25.37
C GLN A 814 1.80 34.61 24.97
N PHE A 815 2.01 33.31 25.19
CA PHE A 815 3.10 32.56 24.56
C PHE A 815 2.60 31.87 23.30
N GLY A 816 3.49 31.59 22.36
CA GLY A 816 3.19 30.72 21.23
C GLY A 816 3.68 29.30 21.49
N GLU A 817 2.99 28.32 20.91
CA GLU A 817 3.38 26.92 20.94
C GLU A 817 4.21 26.57 19.69
N TRP A 818 5.32 25.88 19.88
CA TRP A 818 6.23 25.46 18.82
C TRP A 818 6.23 23.93 18.75
N SER A 819 5.94 23.37 17.58
CA SER A 819 6.06 21.93 17.33
C SER A 819 6.54 21.68 15.90
N GLN A 820 7.74 21.12 15.74
CA GLN A 820 8.32 20.76 14.45
C GLN A 820 8.76 19.30 14.43
N ALA A 821 8.37 18.54 13.40
CA ALA A 821 8.90 17.22 13.07
C ALA A 821 9.33 17.17 11.59
N GLY A 822 10.51 16.63 11.30
CA GLY A 822 11.07 16.63 9.95
C GLY A 822 11.18 18.04 9.37
N ALA A 823 10.52 18.30 8.24
CA ALA A 823 10.46 19.63 7.62
C ALA A 823 9.22 20.45 8.02
N MET A 824 8.30 19.89 8.79
CA MET A 824 7.05 20.57 9.19
C MET A 824 7.23 21.33 10.48
N LEU A 825 6.64 22.52 10.59
CA LEU A 825 6.64 23.35 11.79
C LEU A 825 5.25 23.92 12.03
N THR A 826 4.56 23.43 13.04
CA THR A 826 3.31 23.98 13.56
C THR A 826 3.58 25.07 14.60
N MET A 827 2.94 26.22 14.44
CA MET A 827 3.04 27.36 15.35
C MET A 827 1.65 27.87 15.73
N ASN A 828 1.24 27.63 16.98
CA ASN A 828 -0.11 27.95 17.46
C ASN A 828 -0.10 29.02 18.55
N CYS A 829 -1.26 29.65 18.77
CA CYS A 829 -1.49 30.47 19.95
C CYS A 829 -1.54 29.60 21.20
N GLY A 830 -0.66 29.87 22.16
CA GLY A 830 -0.72 29.28 23.49
C GLY A 830 -1.58 30.10 24.45
N GLY A 831 -1.52 29.74 25.73
CA GLY A 831 -2.20 30.48 26.80
C GLY A 831 -1.55 31.83 27.16
N PRO A 832 -2.18 32.60 28.06
CA PRO A 832 -1.56 33.79 28.64
C PRO A 832 -0.34 33.40 29.49
N TRP A 833 0.65 34.28 29.56
CA TRP A 833 1.76 34.14 30.52
C TRP A 833 1.22 34.15 31.95
N PHE A 834 1.82 33.38 32.88
CA PHE A 834 1.38 33.39 34.28
C PHE A 834 1.52 34.76 34.93
N ALA A 835 2.44 35.60 34.43
CA ALA A 835 2.56 37.00 34.84
C ALA A 835 1.33 37.86 34.53
N GLU A 836 0.46 37.43 33.61
CA GLU A 836 -0.78 38.14 33.23
C GLU A 836 -2.04 37.56 33.87
N VAL A 837 -1.90 36.47 34.64
CA VAL A 837 -2.98 35.76 35.30
C VAL A 837 -2.92 35.99 36.82
N PRO A 838 -4.05 36.33 37.49
CA PRO A 838 -4.08 36.47 38.94
C PRO A 838 -3.65 35.19 39.70
N ASP A 839 -2.96 35.34 40.82
CA ASP A 839 -2.46 34.23 41.68
C ASP A 839 -3.59 33.26 42.11
N GLU A 840 -4.84 33.75 42.19
CA GLU A 840 -6.01 32.95 42.53
C GLU A 840 -6.38 31.92 41.44
N ALA A 841 -6.01 32.17 40.19
CA ALA A 841 -6.31 31.27 39.06
C ALA A 841 -5.18 30.25 38.82
N TRP A 842 -4.02 30.39 39.47
CA TRP A 842 -2.90 29.45 39.36
C TRP A 842 -3.25 28.06 39.92
N PRO A 843 -2.67 26.96 39.39
CA PRO A 843 -2.90 25.59 39.88
C PRO A 843 -2.76 25.48 41.40
N GLU A 844 -3.63 24.72 42.08
CA GLU A 844 -3.60 24.62 43.56
C GLU A 844 -2.45 23.74 44.10
N ASP A 845 -1.79 22.97 43.22
CA ASP A 845 -0.67 22.10 43.57
C ASP A 845 0.58 22.91 43.99
N GLY A 846 1.13 22.59 45.17
CA GLY A 846 2.24 23.33 45.77
C GLY A 846 3.57 23.17 45.05
N ASP A 847 3.84 22.03 44.42
CA ASP A 847 5.08 21.79 43.67
C ASP A 847 5.00 22.48 42.29
N VAL A 848 3.83 22.47 41.65
CA VAL A 848 3.58 23.19 40.40
C VAL A 848 3.68 24.70 40.60
N ARG A 849 3.05 25.26 41.64
CA ARG A 849 3.17 26.69 41.97
C ARG A 849 4.60 27.13 42.20
N LYS A 850 5.39 26.27 42.86
CA LYS A 850 6.80 26.54 43.10
C LYS A 850 7.61 26.53 41.81
N SER A 851 7.36 25.58 40.91
CA SER A 851 8.00 25.55 39.59
C SER A 851 7.69 26.81 38.78
N ILE A 852 6.43 27.25 38.76
CA ILE A 852 6.03 28.49 38.09
C ILE A 852 6.75 29.69 38.71
N ALA A 853 6.77 29.81 40.05
CA ALA A 853 7.43 30.91 40.73
C ALA A 853 8.95 30.94 40.52
N ASP A 854 9.59 29.77 40.40
CA ASP A 854 11.03 29.65 40.12
C ASP A 854 11.39 30.18 38.71
N ASP A 855 10.43 30.19 37.78
CA ASP A 855 10.61 30.73 36.42
C ASP A 855 10.47 32.25 36.32
N PHE A 856 9.91 32.92 37.34
CA PHE A 856 9.74 34.37 37.35
C PHE A 856 11.08 35.09 37.52
N GLN A 857 11.44 35.95 36.56
CA GLN A 857 12.63 36.78 36.68
C GLN A 857 12.45 38.16 36.04
N GLY A 858 12.86 39.19 36.80
CA GLY A 858 12.81 40.58 36.35
C GLY A 858 11.40 41.15 36.33
N GLU A 859 11.22 42.25 35.58
CA GLU A 859 9.94 42.99 35.46
C GLU A 859 8.91 42.25 34.60
N TRP A 860 9.34 41.28 33.78
CA TRP A 860 8.51 40.64 32.75
C TRP A 860 8.02 39.24 33.14
N GLY A 861 8.30 38.78 34.36
CA GLY A 861 7.79 37.54 34.92
C GLY A 861 8.38 36.27 34.31
N ASP A 862 7.50 35.35 33.90
CA ASP A 862 7.81 34.03 33.34
C ASP A 862 8.09 34.03 31.82
N ARG A 863 7.90 35.19 31.16
CA ARG A 863 8.12 35.38 29.71
C ARG A 863 9.52 34.97 29.26
N ARG A 864 9.57 33.97 28.37
CA ARG A 864 10.81 33.44 27.80
C ARG A 864 10.56 32.57 26.57
N GLN A 865 11.64 32.19 25.92
CA GLN A 865 11.68 31.12 24.93
C GLN A 865 12.21 29.90 25.66
N GLU A 866 11.57 28.76 25.44
CA GLU A 866 12.06 27.49 25.93
C GLU A 866 11.68 26.43 24.89
N ILE A 867 12.64 26.12 24.02
CA ILE A 867 12.43 25.23 22.88
C ILE A 867 13.50 24.14 22.94
N VAL A 868 13.06 22.88 22.98
CA VAL A 868 13.97 21.74 22.85
C VAL A 868 14.19 21.44 21.37
N PHE A 869 15.43 21.16 21.00
CA PHE A 869 15.83 20.73 19.66
C PHE A 869 16.50 19.36 19.75
N ILE A 870 16.16 18.46 18.82
CA ILE A 870 16.64 17.07 18.75
C ILE A 870 17.06 16.79 17.31
N GLY A 871 18.26 16.22 17.13
CA GLY A 871 18.73 15.85 15.80
C GLY A 871 20.06 15.10 15.80
N GLU A 872 20.55 14.80 14.60
CA GLU A 872 21.79 14.04 14.41
C GLU A 872 22.97 14.99 14.19
N GLY A 873 23.84 15.17 15.20
CA GLY A 873 25.00 16.05 15.08
C GLY A 873 24.63 17.54 15.00
N VAL A 874 23.55 17.94 15.66
CA VAL A 874 23.06 19.33 15.71
C VAL A 874 24.16 20.26 16.21
N ASP A 875 24.47 21.30 15.43
CA ASP A 875 25.37 22.38 15.84
C ASP A 875 24.63 23.29 16.84
N VAL A 876 24.77 23.00 18.13
CA VAL A 876 24.13 23.73 19.24
C VAL A 876 24.47 25.22 19.16
N ASP A 877 25.73 25.58 18.90
CA ASP A 877 26.16 26.97 18.81
C ASP A 877 25.63 27.63 17.52
N GLY A 878 25.56 26.87 16.42
CA GLY A 878 24.96 27.28 15.16
C GLY A 878 23.48 27.64 15.29
N VAL A 879 22.66 26.72 15.78
CA VAL A 879 21.21 26.92 15.97
C VAL A 879 20.95 28.04 16.98
N THR A 880 21.69 28.08 18.10
CA THR A 880 21.57 29.15 19.10
C THR A 880 21.82 30.53 18.49
N ARG A 881 22.87 30.68 17.65
CA ARG A 881 23.16 31.95 16.97
C ARG A 881 22.05 32.37 16.01
N LEU A 882 21.50 31.45 15.23
CA LEU A 882 20.40 31.75 14.30
C LEU A 882 19.17 32.28 15.05
N LEU A 883 18.82 31.65 16.18
CA LEU A 883 17.69 32.10 17.01
C LEU A 883 18.02 33.43 17.73
N ASP A 884 19.23 33.60 18.25
CA ASP A 884 19.66 34.86 18.88
C ASP A 884 19.59 36.04 17.90
N GLU A 885 19.90 35.83 16.61
CA GLU A 885 19.77 36.83 15.56
C GLU A 885 18.32 37.25 15.31
N CYS A 886 17.34 36.41 15.66
CA CYS A 886 15.92 36.73 15.60
C CYS A 886 15.42 37.51 16.84
N LEU A 887 16.17 37.58 17.94
CA LEU A 887 15.74 38.31 19.16
C LEU A 887 15.76 39.83 18.96
N LEU A 888 14.91 40.56 19.71
CA LEU A 888 15.00 42.02 19.76
C LEU A 888 16.39 42.48 20.24
N ASN A 889 16.99 43.39 19.47
CA ASN A 889 18.23 44.04 19.85
C ASN A 889 17.99 45.08 20.96
N THR A 890 19.06 45.61 21.55
CA THR A 890 18.96 46.53 22.69
C THR A 890 18.18 47.81 22.38
N LYS A 891 18.15 48.29 21.13
CA LYS A 891 17.37 49.48 20.75
C LYS A 891 15.88 49.15 20.61
N GLU A 892 15.55 48.01 20.00
CA GLU A 892 14.18 47.53 19.84
C GLU A 892 13.57 47.15 21.19
N MET A 893 14.31 46.45 22.04
CA MET A 893 13.86 46.13 23.40
C MET A 893 13.48 47.40 24.18
N LYS A 894 14.27 48.48 24.06
CA LYS A 894 13.91 49.77 24.69
C LYS A 894 12.63 50.40 24.14
N LYS A 895 12.32 50.19 22.85
CA LYS A 895 11.05 50.64 22.27
C LYS A 895 9.89 49.81 22.82
N TRP A 896 10.05 48.49 22.85
CA TRP A 896 9.09 47.55 23.42
C TRP A 896 8.79 47.88 24.89
N GLU A 897 9.84 48.05 25.71
CA GLU A 897 9.68 48.42 27.13
C GLU A 897 9.00 49.78 27.32
N LYS A 898 9.21 50.73 26.40
CA LYS A 898 8.59 52.07 26.49
C LYS A 898 7.08 51.98 26.32
N VAL A 899 6.60 51.15 25.39
CA VAL A 899 5.16 50.92 25.16
C VAL A 899 4.56 50.16 26.35
N MET A 900 5.21 49.07 26.78
CA MET A 900 4.70 48.25 27.89
C MET A 900 4.63 48.98 29.23
N ARG A 901 5.61 49.87 29.51
CA ARG A 901 5.65 50.69 30.74
C ARG A 901 4.70 51.90 30.68
N ASP A 902 4.09 52.21 29.54
CA ASP A 902 3.12 53.30 29.48
C ASP A 902 1.83 52.86 30.19
N ARG A 903 1.57 53.49 31.34
CA ARG A 903 0.40 53.19 32.18
C ARG A 903 -0.87 53.86 31.67
N LYS A 904 -0.79 54.67 30.62
CA LYS A 904 -1.95 55.35 30.02
C LYS A 904 -2.59 54.58 28.88
N MET A 905 -1.92 53.54 28.38
CA MET A 905 -2.44 52.69 27.30
C MET A 905 -3.05 51.42 27.89
N GLU A 906 -4.22 51.06 27.39
CA GLU A 906 -4.90 49.78 27.70
C GLU A 906 -4.21 48.60 26.97
N ARG A 907 -4.55 47.35 27.30
CA ARG A 907 -3.86 46.18 26.72
C ARG A 907 -3.98 46.13 25.20
N GLY A 908 -5.19 46.37 24.68
CA GLY A 908 -5.47 46.41 23.23
C GLY A 908 -4.67 47.50 22.51
N GLU A 909 -4.68 48.73 23.02
CA GLU A 909 -3.91 49.85 22.44
C GLU A 909 -2.40 49.56 22.39
N LYS A 910 -1.87 48.89 23.41
CA LYS A 910 -0.45 48.48 23.41
C LYS A 910 -0.17 47.48 22.30
N GLN A 911 -1.05 46.51 22.09
CA GLN A 911 -0.89 45.47 21.07
C GLN A 911 -0.95 46.08 19.66
N GLU A 912 -1.91 46.97 19.38
CA GLU A 912 -1.98 47.74 18.13
C GLU A 912 -0.70 48.55 17.86
N VAL A 913 -0.18 49.24 18.89
CA VAL A 913 1.09 49.97 18.77
C VAL A 913 2.26 49.01 18.49
N MET A 914 2.27 47.81 19.08
CA MET A 914 3.32 46.82 18.76
C MET A 914 3.22 46.36 17.30
N TRP A 915 2.01 46.12 16.78
CA TRP A 915 1.79 45.74 15.37
C TRP A 915 2.23 46.85 14.40
N GLY A 916 2.04 48.12 14.78
CA GLY A 916 2.57 49.25 14.03
C GLY A 916 4.10 49.45 14.13
N ILE A 917 4.77 48.84 15.11
CA ILE A 917 6.23 48.96 15.30
C ILE A 917 7.00 47.85 14.56
N TRP A 918 6.45 46.64 14.49
CA TRP A 918 7.06 45.50 13.82
C TRP A 918 6.09 44.90 12.82
N GLU A 919 6.53 44.75 11.57
CA GLU A 919 5.84 43.96 10.55
C GLU A 919 5.69 42.51 11.05
N ASP A 920 4.44 42.08 11.22
CA ASP A 920 4.08 40.74 11.65
C ASP A 920 3.75 39.91 10.42
N GLY A 921 4.45 38.80 10.22
CA GLY A 921 4.23 37.88 9.09
C GLY A 921 3.47 36.62 9.51
N TRP A 922 2.95 36.60 10.73
CA TRP A 922 2.24 35.48 11.35
C TRP A 922 0.74 35.80 11.43
N GLU A 923 -0.12 34.79 11.33
CA GLU A 923 -1.59 34.93 11.42
C GLU A 923 -2.03 35.49 12.77
N GLU A 924 -3.13 36.23 12.85
CA GLU A 924 -3.60 36.86 14.08
C GLU A 924 -3.94 35.85 15.19
N TRP A 925 -3.64 36.18 16.46
CA TRP A 925 -4.05 35.36 17.62
C TRP A 925 -5.23 36.00 18.34
N PRO A 926 -6.13 35.19 18.94
CA PRO A 926 -7.24 35.70 19.75
C PRO A 926 -6.75 36.62 20.87
N ALA A 927 -7.47 37.72 21.10
CA ALA A 927 -7.18 38.63 22.19
C ALA A 927 -7.37 37.94 23.57
N VAL A 928 -6.56 38.34 24.56
CA VAL A 928 -6.78 37.93 25.95
C VAL A 928 -7.83 38.88 26.55
N ASP A 929 -9.09 38.44 26.63
CA ASP A 929 -10.21 39.26 27.14
C ASP A 929 -9.88 39.98 28.46
N GLU A 930 -10.19 41.28 28.52
CA GLU A 930 -10.27 42.04 29.78
C GLU A 930 -11.68 41.90 30.38
N GLU A 931 -11.76 41.83 31.71
CA GLU A 931 -13.02 41.92 32.43
C GLU A 931 -13.72 43.25 32.09
N GLU A 932 -14.83 43.23 31.34
CA GLU A 932 -15.73 44.38 31.28
C GLU A 932 -16.37 44.58 32.66
N GLU A 933 -15.80 45.51 33.46
CA GLU A 933 -16.53 46.20 34.52
C GLU A 933 -17.60 47.09 33.86
N ASP A 934 -18.74 46.51 33.51
CA ASP A 934 -19.92 47.22 33.04
C ASP A 934 -20.57 48.01 34.19
N ASP A 935 -20.08 49.22 34.39
CA ASP A 935 -20.63 50.26 35.24
C ASP A 935 -21.75 51.03 34.48
N GLU A 936 -22.85 50.36 34.08
CA GLU A 936 -24.05 51.04 33.55
C GLU A 936 -25.27 50.94 34.47
N LYS A 937 -25.70 52.12 34.91
CA LYS A 937 -26.89 52.42 35.71
C LYS A 937 -28.17 51.88 35.04
N MET A 938 -28.83 50.91 35.67
CA MET A 938 -30.29 50.81 35.64
C MET A 938 -30.86 50.62 37.04
N GLU A 939 -31.77 51.52 37.41
CA GLU A 939 -32.59 51.46 38.63
C GLU A 939 -33.47 50.20 38.62
N VAL A 940 -33.32 49.30 39.60
CA VAL A 940 -34.44 48.52 40.14
C VAL A 940 -34.24 48.30 41.64
N GLU A 941 -35.37 48.37 42.34
CA GLU A 941 -35.64 48.14 43.75
C GLU A 941 -34.95 46.91 44.38
N GLU A 942 -34.81 47.01 45.70
CA GLU A 942 -34.26 46.02 46.62
C GLU A 942 -34.75 44.58 46.40
N GLU A 943 -33.82 43.62 46.25
CA GLU A 943 -33.93 42.34 46.98
C GLU A 943 -32.55 41.71 47.18
N LYS A 944 -32.22 41.46 48.46
CA LYS A 944 -30.98 40.82 48.92
C LYS A 944 -31.03 39.33 48.65
N THR A 945 -30.03 38.78 47.95
CA THR A 945 -29.45 37.46 48.28
C THR A 945 -27.98 37.42 47.88
N GLU A 946 -27.13 37.03 48.85
CA GLU A 946 -25.70 36.78 48.68
C GLU A 946 -25.50 35.56 47.76
N GLY A 947 -24.69 35.71 46.70
CA GLY A 947 -24.28 34.62 45.81
C GLY A 947 -22.81 34.78 45.44
N GLU A 948 -22.01 33.75 45.71
CA GLU A 948 -20.56 33.67 45.51
C GLU A 948 -20.16 33.93 44.05
N LYS A 949 -19.20 34.87 43.82
CA LYS A 949 -18.50 34.97 42.53
C LYS A 949 -17.75 33.66 42.27
N LYS A 950 -18.17 32.93 41.24
CA LYS A 950 -17.52 31.68 40.78
C LYS A 950 -16.09 32.02 40.32
N LYS A 951 -15.07 31.42 40.94
CA LYS A 951 -13.66 31.64 40.61
C LYS A 951 -13.29 30.83 39.37
N ARG A 952 -12.81 31.49 38.31
CA ARG A 952 -12.32 30.82 37.10
C ARG A 952 -10.96 30.16 37.35
N ARG A 953 -10.76 28.94 36.84
CA ARG A 953 -9.47 28.20 36.90
C ARG A 953 -8.64 28.49 35.65
N ILE A 954 -7.31 28.37 35.72
CA ILE A 954 -6.40 28.52 34.56
C ILE A 954 -6.86 27.70 33.33
N SER A 955 -7.45 26.51 33.55
CA SER A 955 -8.00 25.66 32.49
C SER A 955 -9.09 26.34 31.67
N GLU A 956 -9.85 27.26 32.25
CA GLU A 956 -10.89 28.03 31.56
C GLU A 956 -10.30 29.17 30.71
N PHE A 957 -9.09 29.63 31.03
CA PHE A 957 -8.32 30.57 30.20
C PHE A 957 -7.50 29.84 29.10
N MET A 958 -7.30 28.53 29.25
CA MET A 958 -6.68 27.66 28.22
C MET A 958 -7.72 27.02 27.28
N HIS A 959 -9.02 27.21 27.50
CA HIS A 959 -10.13 26.71 26.67
C HIS A 959 -11.06 27.87 26.25
N GLY A 960 -10.47 28.97 25.76
CA GLY A 960 -11.22 30.10 25.20
C GLY A 960 -11.80 29.77 23.83
N GLY A 961 -12.84 28.93 23.80
CA GLY A 961 -13.49 28.52 22.55
C GLY A 961 -14.71 27.67 22.82
N HIS A 962 -15.72 28.19 23.53
CA HIS A 962 -17.13 27.78 23.46
C HIS A 962 -17.96 28.55 24.50
N HIS A 963 -18.34 29.80 24.21
CA HIS A 963 -19.47 30.44 24.87
C HIS A 963 -20.28 31.28 23.87
N ARG A 964 -21.44 30.75 23.46
CA ARG A 964 -22.46 31.46 22.66
C ARG A 964 -23.08 32.59 23.48
N HIS A 965 -22.93 33.84 23.03
CA HIS A 965 -23.83 34.94 23.39
C HIS A 965 -24.61 35.42 22.16
N SER A 966 -25.82 34.87 21.98
CA SER A 966 -26.83 35.40 21.08
C SER A 966 -27.67 36.43 21.83
N THR A 967 -27.53 37.71 21.50
CA THR A 967 -28.65 38.66 21.45
C THR A 967 -28.24 39.90 20.67
N HIS A 968 -28.71 40.06 19.43
CA HIS A 968 -28.99 41.40 18.91
C HIS A 968 -30.35 41.48 18.23
N LYS A 969 -31.16 42.37 18.81
CA LYS A 969 -32.45 42.84 18.33
C LYS A 969 -32.26 43.72 17.09
N HIS A 970 -33.09 43.49 16.09
CA HIS A 970 -33.35 44.38 14.96
C HIS A 970 -33.45 45.86 15.35
N ARG A 971 -32.73 46.71 14.61
CA ARG A 971 -33.35 47.89 14.01
C ARG A 971 -32.60 48.44 12.81
#